data_AF-A0A1Y3XKD6-F1
#
_entry.id   AF-A0A1Y3XKD6-F1
#
_cell.length_a   1.000
_cell.length_b   1.000
_cell.length_c   1.000
_cell.angle_alpha   90.00
_cell.angle_beta   90.00
_cell.angle_gamma   90.00
#
_symmetry.space_group_name_H-M   'P 1'
#
loop_
_entity.id
_entity.type
_entity.pdbx_description
1 polymer ?
#
loop_
_entity_poly.entity_id
_entity_poly.type
_entity_poly.pdbx_seq_one_letter_code
_entity_poly.pdbx_strand_id
1 'polypeptide(L)'
;MPVKTKRPFALGMILLAIAALAALIVAIVLLIRGVSSLAMPHMTAPEQIRAVLLDDAWAGYFDESHTREEQEAFLTSTLDEAAAQGANTVLVAGSVPGGGVLARKLESAETAPGVSESDKFLSSFDPIRLLMQQASKRDMLVALYQPEGVSMKDWMTETADRYGLTFYTLSGEGVDARYTAGEQLELVLAQKSPALAAAVCQLQPGTGVVLGSLSGLVNGEESAISTLQYLSGDGLPDIAQQPFSQTLAIVSPDPASKVYTDTIFLMGTSDPSQPLTVNGQEVERYGSYGMWGLEVSLAEGDNVFTAQQGDTTAPITLTKPAPSTGSGSSGGGQIVSDGSVAAQPGQLLRVTSTLASALSDYQDTSTIAMTAYEGAVAQVVDSVSFVNGSKRTYAYQLPDGNYIKAADCELLEVGTAQAAFTGLSASEENGIEYLTFAGSGTPYYSHNWEGNEFTLHFYSASFSGEFPQSFGFVGTSVTVEPEENGFALHITFQDSDPLWGYFVDYTPEGGTRIALKHQPAIRTVSTASLPLDGVTVLLDPGHGGDDMGAPGSPVEDFPQESELNLSAALAAKYRLEQLGATVTMTRDTDVFYTLAERMEMLNSQKPDFFIAIHHNSAALNSDLNQVGGTEAYWFYTEGKPLATALSANVSLTTERNDRGPKYSAFYVTRSNICPAVLLELGFVSNPAEYESCATLQGLWAEGGAIAQAVLDSMPD
;
A
#
# COMPACT_ATOMS: atom_id res chain seq x y z
N MET A 1 -30.23 -25.06 -79.97
CA MET A 1 -31.24 -25.41 -78.94
C MET A 1 -30.61 -25.19 -77.56
N PRO A 2 -31.42 -24.74 -76.58
CA PRO A 2 -31.01 -23.92 -75.43
C PRO A 2 -30.50 -24.79 -74.26
N VAL A 3 -29.81 -24.26 -73.25
CA VAL A 3 -30.44 -23.64 -72.06
C VAL A 3 -29.63 -22.44 -71.57
N LYS A 4 -30.30 -21.29 -71.51
CA LYS A 4 -29.91 -20.12 -70.71
C LYS A 4 -30.19 -20.44 -69.25
N THR A 5 -29.24 -20.21 -68.36
CA THR A 5 -29.53 -19.84 -66.97
C THR A 5 -28.95 -18.48 -66.67
N LYS A 6 -29.87 -17.56 -66.35
CA LYS A 6 -29.62 -16.21 -65.91
C LYS A 6 -29.00 -16.26 -64.50
N ARG A 7 -27.88 -15.51 -64.35
CA ARG A 7 -27.28 -14.81 -63.19
C ARG A 7 -27.68 -15.24 -61.77
N PRO A 8 -26.75 -15.05 -60.80
CA PRO A 8 -27.07 -13.95 -59.92
C PRO A 8 -25.84 -13.13 -59.48
N PHE A 9 -25.49 -12.12 -60.27
CA PHE A 9 -24.74 -10.96 -59.75
C PHE A 9 -25.56 -10.22 -58.65
N ALA A 10 -26.86 -10.49 -58.56
CA ALA A 10 -27.72 -10.06 -57.47
C ALA A 10 -27.47 -10.84 -56.16
N LEU A 11 -27.11 -12.13 -56.19
CA LEU A 11 -26.88 -12.91 -54.97
C LEU A 11 -25.56 -12.52 -54.31
N GLY A 12 -24.53 -12.17 -55.10
CA GLY A 12 -23.26 -11.64 -54.58
C GLY A 12 -23.43 -10.27 -53.90
N MET A 13 -24.22 -9.36 -54.48
CA MET A 13 -24.51 -8.07 -53.84
C MET A 13 -25.50 -8.19 -52.66
N ILE A 14 -26.43 -9.15 -52.70
CA ILE A 14 -27.30 -9.45 -51.55
C ILE A 14 -26.50 -10.09 -50.42
N LEU A 15 -25.55 -10.99 -50.71
CA LEU A 15 -24.64 -11.55 -49.70
C LEU A 15 -23.69 -10.49 -49.14
N LEU A 16 -23.16 -9.57 -49.96
CA LEU A 16 -22.36 -8.45 -49.47
C LEU A 16 -23.20 -7.47 -48.64
N ALA A 17 -24.45 -7.21 -49.03
CA ALA A 17 -25.36 -6.36 -48.29
C ALA A 17 -25.84 -7.02 -46.99
N ILE A 18 -26.05 -8.34 -46.97
CA ILE A 18 -26.38 -9.10 -45.76
C ILE A 18 -25.15 -9.19 -44.84
N ALA A 19 -23.94 -9.36 -45.37
CA ALA A 19 -22.71 -9.34 -44.58
C ALA A 19 -22.42 -7.94 -44.02
N ALA A 20 -22.64 -6.88 -44.81
CA ALA A 20 -22.52 -5.50 -44.35
C ALA A 20 -23.63 -5.12 -43.35
N LEU A 21 -24.87 -5.62 -43.54
CA LEU A 21 -25.96 -5.42 -42.60
C LEU A 21 -25.77 -6.26 -41.35
N ALA A 22 -25.20 -7.47 -41.42
CA ALA A 22 -24.84 -8.28 -40.26
C ALA A 22 -23.64 -7.66 -39.51
N ALA A 23 -22.65 -7.13 -40.21
CA ALA A 23 -21.54 -6.39 -39.60
C ALA A 23 -22.00 -5.06 -39.01
N LEU A 24 -22.98 -4.38 -39.64
CA LEU A 24 -23.60 -3.17 -39.10
C LEU A 24 -24.54 -3.50 -37.94
N ILE A 25 -25.27 -4.61 -37.96
CA ILE A 25 -26.09 -5.10 -36.83
C ILE A 25 -25.17 -5.57 -35.70
N VAL A 26 -24.03 -6.19 -35.98
CA VAL A 26 -23.03 -6.54 -34.95
C VAL A 26 -22.36 -5.27 -34.44
N ALA A 27 -21.99 -4.31 -35.27
CA ALA A 27 -21.43 -3.03 -34.83
C ALA A 27 -22.47 -2.21 -34.05
N ILE A 28 -23.74 -2.21 -34.46
CA ILE A 28 -24.85 -1.57 -33.75
C ILE A 28 -25.20 -2.36 -32.49
N VAL A 29 -25.11 -3.69 -32.47
CA VAL A 29 -25.28 -4.49 -31.25
C VAL A 29 -24.09 -4.29 -30.32
N LEU A 30 -22.87 -4.08 -30.82
CA LEU A 30 -21.69 -3.74 -30.01
C LEU A 30 -21.71 -2.27 -29.56
N LEU A 31 -22.31 -1.35 -30.33
CA LEU A 31 -22.55 0.05 -29.97
C LEU A 31 -23.77 0.24 -29.04
N ILE A 32 -24.82 -0.59 -29.19
CA ILE A 32 -26.02 -0.62 -28.33
C ILE A 32 -25.78 -1.47 -27.08
N ARG A 33 -24.87 -2.47 -27.13
CA ARG A 33 -24.49 -3.30 -25.96
C ARG A 33 -23.14 -2.96 -25.35
N GLY A 34 -22.46 -1.90 -25.81
CA GLY A 34 -21.27 -1.33 -25.17
C GLY A 34 -20.27 -2.36 -24.62
N VAL A 35 -19.86 -3.37 -25.40
CA VAL A 35 -18.92 -4.38 -24.91
C VAL A 35 -17.49 -3.91 -25.16
N SER A 36 -17.05 -3.00 -24.30
CA SER A 36 -15.65 -2.84 -23.90
C SER A 36 -15.45 -3.78 -22.71
N SER A 37 -14.52 -4.74 -22.83
CA SER A 37 -14.16 -5.76 -21.82
C SER A 37 -15.31 -6.63 -21.29
N LEU A 38 -15.01 -7.89 -20.96
CA LEU A 38 -15.79 -8.58 -19.92
C LEU A 38 -15.44 -7.85 -18.61
N ALA A 39 -16.13 -6.75 -18.37
CA ALA A 39 -16.08 -6.06 -17.10
C ALA A 39 -16.60 -7.03 -16.04
N MET A 40 -15.71 -7.41 -15.11
CA MET A 40 -16.15 -7.69 -13.75
C MET A 40 -16.99 -6.50 -13.26
N PRO A 41 -17.95 -6.68 -12.34
CA PRO A 41 -18.73 -5.57 -11.81
C PRO A 41 -17.78 -4.51 -11.25
N HIS A 42 -17.63 -3.40 -11.99
CA HIS A 42 -17.08 -2.16 -11.50
C HIS A 42 -18.14 -1.59 -10.56
N MET A 43 -17.91 -1.76 -9.27
CA MET A 43 -18.74 -1.14 -8.26
C MET A 43 -17.98 0.08 -7.75
N THR A 44 -17.95 1.14 -8.55
CA THR A 44 -17.27 2.40 -8.19
C THR A 44 -17.54 2.78 -6.73
N ALA A 45 -16.49 3.06 -5.95
CA ALA A 45 -16.66 3.75 -4.67
C ALA A 45 -17.57 4.97 -4.85
N PRO A 46 -18.62 5.14 -4.04
CA PRO A 46 -19.48 6.29 -4.15
C PRO A 46 -18.73 7.63 -4.01
N GLU A 47 -18.71 8.46 -5.05
CA GLU A 47 -18.28 9.89 -4.97
C GLU A 47 -19.06 10.68 -3.89
N GLN A 48 -20.23 10.17 -3.50
CA GLN A 48 -21.07 10.55 -2.36
C GLN A 48 -21.88 9.32 -1.95
N ILE A 49 -22.04 9.04 -0.65
CA ILE A 49 -23.09 8.09 -0.19
C ILE A 49 -24.43 8.66 -0.62
N ARG A 50 -24.99 8.08 -1.68
CA ARG A 50 -26.34 8.38 -2.15
C ARG A 50 -27.21 7.28 -1.58
N ALA A 51 -27.65 7.53 -0.36
CA ALA A 51 -28.44 6.58 0.37
C ALA A 51 -29.92 6.72 0.00
N VAL A 52 -30.59 5.60 -0.26
CA VAL A 52 -32.04 5.54 -0.08
C VAL A 52 -32.31 5.12 1.36
N LEU A 53 -32.96 6.00 2.11
CA LEU A 53 -33.42 5.70 3.46
C LEU A 53 -34.79 5.03 3.36
N LEU A 54 -34.88 3.78 3.78
CA LEU A 54 -36.13 3.11 4.07
C LEU A 54 -36.49 3.47 5.51
N ASP A 55 -37.33 4.49 5.68
CA ASP A 55 -37.75 5.00 6.99
C ASP A 55 -39.02 4.32 7.51
N ASP A 56 -39.45 4.70 8.71
CA ASP A 56 -40.60 4.16 9.43
C ASP A 56 -41.92 4.23 8.64
N ALA A 57 -42.05 5.11 7.64
CA ALA A 57 -43.25 5.22 6.81
C ALA A 57 -43.45 4.01 5.88
N TRP A 58 -42.41 3.21 5.66
CA TRP A 58 -42.38 2.11 4.70
C TRP A 58 -42.78 0.78 5.35
N ALA A 59 -42.72 0.70 6.68
CA ALA A 59 -43.17 -0.44 7.45
C ALA A 59 -44.63 -0.82 7.15
N GLY A 60 -45.48 0.16 6.82
CA GLY A 60 -46.87 -0.05 6.41
C GLY A 60 -47.05 -0.73 5.06
N TYR A 61 -46.01 -0.81 4.22
CA TYR A 61 -46.06 -1.55 2.96
C TYR A 61 -45.75 -3.05 3.14
N PHE A 62 -45.12 -3.40 4.27
CA PHE A 62 -44.73 -4.78 4.62
C PHE A 62 -45.71 -5.44 5.60
N ASP A 63 -46.90 -4.89 5.74
CA ASP A 63 -47.99 -5.46 6.54
C ASP A 63 -48.88 -6.42 5.71
N GLU A 64 -49.93 -6.96 6.34
CA GLU A 64 -50.86 -7.91 5.70
C GLU A 64 -51.75 -7.28 4.61
N SER A 65 -51.71 -5.95 4.43
CA SER A 65 -52.52 -5.26 3.43
C SER A 65 -51.95 -5.33 2.01
N HIS A 66 -50.71 -5.83 1.86
CA HIS A 66 -50.03 -6.03 0.58
C HIS A 66 -49.63 -7.50 0.40
N THR A 67 -49.74 -8.01 -0.83
CA THR A 67 -49.27 -9.37 -1.17
C THR A 67 -47.74 -9.43 -1.25
N ARG A 68 -47.20 -10.64 -1.17
CA ARG A 68 -45.75 -10.88 -1.32
C ARG A 68 -45.23 -10.34 -2.66
N GLU A 69 -45.94 -10.61 -3.75
CA GLU A 69 -45.55 -10.12 -5.07
C GLU A 69 -45.55 -8.59 -5.15
N GLU A 70 -46.49 -7.92 -4.47
CA GLU A 70 -46.54 -6.46 -4.38
C GLU A 70 -45.38 -5.89 -3.55
N GLN A 71 -45.02 -6.55 -2.45
CA GLN A 71 -43.89 -6.18 -1.60
C GLN A 71 -42.54 -6.41 -2.30
N GLU A 72 -42.37 -7.53 -3.00
CA GLU A 72 -41.18 -7.82 -3.82
C GLU A 72 -41.08 -6.82 -4.97
N ALA A 73 -42.18 -6.52 -5.65
CA ALA A 73 -42.22 -5.55 -6.73
C ALA A 73 -41.90 -4.14 -6.22
N PHE A 74 -42.39 -3.76 -5.04
CA PHE A 74 -42.10 -2.47 -4.43
C PHE A 74 -40.63 -2.31 -4.04
N LEU A 75 -40.03 -3.29 -3.37
CA LEU A 75 -38.60 -3.26 -3.05
C LEU A 75 -37.76 -3.24 -4.32
N THR A 76 -38.10 -4.08 -5.29
CA THR A 76 -37.41 -4.13 -6.59
C THR A 76 -37.51 -2.79 -7.31
N SER A 77 -38.71 -2.21 -7.42
CA SER A 77 -38.93 -0.93 -8.11
C SER A 77 -38.26 0.22 -7.39
N THR A 78 -38.30 0.22 -6.05
CA THR A 78 -37.71 1.30 -5.27
C THR A 78 -36.20 1.26 -5.35
N LEU A 79 -35.58 0.07 -5.28
CA LEU A 79 -34.14 -0.06 -5.46
C LEU A 79 -33.72 0.14 -6.91
N ASP A 80 -34.55 -0.24 -7.89
CA ASP A 80 -34.32 0.09 -9.31
C ASP A 80 -34.36 1.60 -9.54
N GLU A 81 -35.34 2.29 -8.94
CA GLU A 81 -35.48 3.73 -9.04
C GLU A 81 -34.35 4.45 -8.30
N ALA A 82 -34.00 3.98 -7.09
CA ALA A 82 -32.88 4.51 -6.32
C ALA A 82 -31.57 4.31 -7.08
N ALA A 83 -31.29 3.10 -7.59
CA ALA A 83 -30.11 2.82 -8.41
C ALA A 83 -30.10 3.65 -9.70
N ALA A 84 -31.25 3.84 -10.36
CA ALA A 84 -31.39 4.71 -11.53
C ALA A 84 -31.15 6.20 -11.21
N GLN A 85 -31.36 6.61 -9.95
CA GLN A 85 -31.03 7.94 -9.42
C GLN A 85 -29.61 8.01 -8.85
N GLY A 86 -28.82 6.94 -8.97
CA GLY A 86 -27.43 6.86 -8.54
C GLY A 86 -27.23 6.52 -7.06
N ALA A 87 -28.23 5.92 -6.41
CA ALA A 87 -28.10 5.43 -5.04
C ALA A 87 -27.22 4.17 -4.98
N ASN A 88 -26.34 4.11 -3.99
CA ASN A 88 -25.32 3.07 -3.82
C ASN A 88 -25.34 2.45 -2.41
N THR A 89 -26.15 3.00 -1.52
CA THR A 89 -26.35 2.48 -0.18
C THR A 89 -27.83 2.48 0.14
N VAL A 90 -28.31 1.45 0.83
CA VAL A 90 -29.63 1.42 1.46
C VAL A 90 -29.44 1.57 2.94
N LEU A 91 -30.04 2.62 3.52
CA LEU A 91 -30.14 2.79 4.96
C LEU A 91 -31.51 2.28 5.40
N VAL A 92 -31.55 1.37 6.37
CA VAL A 92 -32.82 0.87 6.91
C VAL A 92 -33.00 1.37 8.34
N ALA A 93 -33.97 2.25 8.56
CA ALA A 93 -34.39 2.64 9.90
C ALA A 93 -35.56 1.74 10.35
N GLY A 94 -35.50 1.23 11.58
CA GLY A 94 -36.47 0.27 12.06
C GLY A 94 -37.28 0.72 13.27
N SER A 95 -38.22 1.66 13.16
CA SER A 95 -39.24 1.82 14.21
C SER A 95 -40.66 1.68 13.64
N VAL A 96 -41.45 0.79 14.25
CA VAL A 96 -42.92 0.84 14.08
C VAL A 96 -43.45 1.83 15.11
N PRO A 97 -44.38 2.75 14.76
CA PRO A 97 -45.03 3.61 15.74
C PRO A 97 -45.63 2.78 16.89
N GLY A 98 -45.04 2.89 18.09
CA GLY A 98 -45.44 2.11 19.28
C GLY A 98 -44.35 1.27 19.95
N GLY A 99 -43.09 1.35 19.50
CA GLY A 99 -41.96 0.70 20.19
C GLY A 99 -41.91 -0.82 20.05
N GLY A 100 -42.53 -1.37 19.00
CA GLY A 100 -42.47 -2.78 18.67
C GLY A 100 -41.26 -3.08 17.78
N VAL A 101 -40.43 -4.04 18.21
CA VAL A 101 -39.42 -4.67 17.35
C VAL A 101 -40.12 -5.38 16.18
N LEU A 102 -39.41 -5.51 15.05
CA LEU A 102 -39.81 -6.10 13.76
C LEU A 102 -40.48 -7.49 13.82
N ALA A 103 -40.68 -8.14 14.98
CA ALA A 103 -41.89 -8.91 15.26
C ALA A 103 -42.01 -9.28 16.75
N ARG A 104 -43.15 -9.01 17.40
CA ARG A 104 -43.61 -9.82 18.53
C ARG A 104 -45.13 -10.02 18.49
N LYS A 105 -45.56 -11.28 18.64
CA LYS A 105 -46.96 -11.63 18.96
C LYS A 105 -47.29 -11.01 20.33
N LEU A 106 -48.26 -10.09 20.36
CA LEU A 106 -48.77 -9.48 21.59
C LEU A 106 -49.56 -10.52 22.40
N GLU A 107 -49.13 -10.84 23.63
CA GLU A 107 -49.80 -11.80 24.52
C GLU A 107 -51.08 -11.26 25.22
N SER A 108 -51.65 -10.14 24.77
CA SER A 108 -52.83 -9.55 25.43
C SER A 108 -53.88 -8.92 24.52
N ALA A 109 -53.88 -9.22 23.22
CA ALA A 109 -54.94 -8.77 22.31
C ALA A 109 -55.91 -9.91 21.98
N GLU A 110 -57.20 -9.69 22.22
CA GLU A 110 -58.25 -10.59 21.71
C GLU A 110 -58.23 -10.58 20.18
N THR A 111 -58.10 -11.76 19.57
CA THR A 111 -58.07 -11.92 18.12
C THR A 111 -59.46 -11.77 17.52
N ALA A 112 -59.56 -11.03 16.41
CA ALA A 112 -60.74 -11.02 15.57
C ALA A 112 -60.96 -12.43 14.97
N PRO A 113 -62.22 -12.86 14.72
CA PRO A 113 -62.50 -14.19 14.21
C PRO A 113 -62.00 -14.30 12.77
N GLY A 114 -60.91 -15.06 12.56
CA GLY A 114 -60.38 -15.34 11.23
C GLY A 114 -58.89 -15.66 11.17
N VAL A 115 -58.10 -15.21 12.14
CA VAL A 115 -56.64 -15.44 12.14
C VAL A 115 -56.33 -16.69 12.96
N SER A 116 -55.74 -17.71 12.33
CA SER A 116 -55.30 -18.94 13.02
C SER A 116 -53.80 -18.88 13.28
N GLU A 117 -53.31 -19.56 14.33
CA GLU A 117 -51.87 -19.68 14.66
C GLU A 117 -51.00 -20.33 13.56
N SER A 118 -51.59 -20.70 12.43
CA SER A 118 -50.90 -21.29 11.28
C SER A 118 -50.74 -20.35 10.08
N ASP A 119 -51.03 -19.05 10.24
CA ASP A 119 -50.83 -18.08 9.16
C ASP A 119 -49.33 -17.91 8.83
N LYS A 120 -48.96 -18.52 7.70
CA LYS A 120 -47.58 -18.63 7.21
C LYS A 120 -47.01 -17.31 6.70
N PHE A 121 -47.83 -16.27 6.58
CA PHE A 121 -47.51 -15.03 5.87
C PHE A 121 -46.23 -14.37 6.42
N LEU A 122 -46.17 -14.07 7.71
CA LEU A 122 -44.98 -13.50 8.38
C LEU A 122 -43.82 -14.49 8.58
N SER A 123 -44.05 -15.79 8.44
CA SER A 123 -42.98 -16.82 8.46
C SER A 123 -42.33 -17.06 7.10
N SER A 124 -42.88 -16.47 6.04
CA SER A 124 -42.52 -16.78 4.64
C SER A 124 -42.00 -15.59 3.84
N PHE A 125 -42.09 -14.38 4.41
CA PHE A 125 -41.62 -13.16 3.78
C PHE A 125 -40.63 -12.43 4.70
N ASP A 126 -39.40 -12.32 4.23
CA ASP A 126 -38.25 -11.77 4.95
C ASP A 126 -37.77 -10.52 4.19
N PRO A 127 -38.22 -9.32 4.59
CA PRO A 127 -37.96 -8.10 3.84
C PRO A 127 -36.50 -7.68 3.92
N ILE A 128 -35.78 -8.00 4.99
CA ILE A 128 -34.35 -7.65 5.15
C ILE A 128 -33.49 -8.56 4.28
N ARG A 129 -33.72 -9.87 4.29
CA ARG A 129 -32.99 -10.79 3.43
C ARG A 129 -33.29 -10.55 1.95
N LEU A 130 -34.54 -10.26 1.62
CA LEU A 130 -34.92 -9.87 0.27
C LEU A 130 -34.26 -8.54 -0.12
N LEU A 131 -34.24 -7.55 0.77
CA LEU A 131 -33.58 -6.28 0.54
C LEU A 131 -32.09 -6.49 0.26
N MET A 132 -31.39 -7.27 1.08
CA MET A 132 -29.97 -7.59 0.89
C MET A 132 -29.74 -8.33 -0.44
N GLN A 133 -30.62 -9.25 -0.81
CA GLN A 133 -30.58 -9.93 -2.11
C GLN A 133 -30.86 -9.01 -3.30
N GLN A 134 -31.64 -7.94 -3.12
CA GLN A 134 -31.96 -7.00 -4.19
C GLN A 134 -30.94 -5.86 -4.27
N ALA A 135 -30.40 -5.42 -3.14
CA ALA A 135 -29.29 -4.49 -3.02
C ALA A 135 -28.02 -5.09 -3.64
N SER A 136 -27.71 -6.36 -3.35
CA SER A 136 -26.55 -7.04 -3.93
C SER A 136 -26.63 -7.23 -5.45
N LYS A 137 -27.83 -7.37 -6.01
CA LYS A 137 -28.03 -7.40 -7.49
C LYS A 137 -27.76 -6.06 -8.17
N ARG A 138 -27.62 -5.00 -7.39
CA ARG A 138 -27.47 -3.61 -7.83
C ARG A 138 -26.21 -2.97 -7.22
N ASP A 139 -25.33 -3.80 -6.65
CA ASP A 139 -24.06 -3.36 -6.08
C ASP A 139 -24.23 -2.31 -4.97
N MET A 140 -25.32 -2.39 -4.20
CA MET A 140 -25.62 -1.48 -3.11
C MET A 140 -25.21 -2.06 -1.75
N LEU A 141 -24.57 -1.24 -0.90
CA LEU A 141 -24.34 -1.55 0.51
C LEU A 141 -25.67 -1.50 1.28
N VAL A 142 -25.85 -2.38 2.25
CA VAL A 142 -26.99 -2.31 3.19
C VAL A 142 -26.45 -1.93 4.56
N ALA A 143 -26.72 -0.70 5.00
CA ALA A 143 -26.46 -0.29 6.36
C ALA A 143 -27.77 -0.32 7.14
N LEU A 144 -27.77 -1.04 8.25
CA LEU A 144 -28.92 -1.09 9.14
C LEU A 144 -28.72 -0.06 10.25
N TYR A 145 -29.76 0.71 10.56
CA TYR A 145 -29.72 1.78 11.55
C TYR A 145 -30.50 1.41 12.82
N GLN A 146 -29.95 1.78 13.98
CA GLN A 146 -30.55 1.53 15.29
C GLN A 146 -31.84 2.35 15.48
N PRO A 147 -32.97 1.71 15.86
CA PRO A 147 -34.20 2.43 16.19
C PRO A 147 -34.04 3.33 17.42
N GLU A 148 -34.68 4.51 17.42
CA GLU A 148 -34.74 5.33 18.63
C GLU A 148 -35.43 4.57 19.78
N GLY A 149 -34.79 4.56 20.95
CA GLY A 149 -35.36 3.97 22.17
C GLY A 149 -35.23 2.45 22.30
N VAL A 150 -34.64 1.75 21.32
CA VAL A 150 -34.29 0.32 21.42
C VAL A 150 -32.80 0.20 21.73
N SER A 151 -32.40 -0.72 22.62
CA SER A 151 -30.96 -0.92 22.88
C SER A 151 -30.30 -1.54 21.64
N MET A 152 -29.12 -1.02 21.26
CA MET A 152 -28.35 -1.53 20.12
C MET A 152 -28.15 -3.05 20.21
N LYS A 153 -27.77 -3.52 21.40
CA LYS A 153 -27.55 -4.94 21.69
C LYS A 153 -28.77 -5.81 21.40
N ASP A 154 -29.95 -5.41 21.87
CA ASP A 154 -31.16 -6.21 21.71
C ASP A 154 -31.61 -6.26 20.25
N TRP A 155 -31.56 -5.11 19.57
CA TRP A 155 -31.90 -5.01 18.15
C TRP A 155 -30.96 -5.86 17.28
N MET A 156 -29.66 -5.81 17.54
CA MET A 156 -28.67 -6.59 16.80
C MET A 156 -28.79 -8.09 17.06
N THR A 157 -29.01 -8.50 18.31
CA THR A 157 -29.17 -9.92 18.66
C THR A 157 -30.38 -10.51 17.94
N GLU A 158 -31.53 -9.82 17.99
CA GLU A 158 -32.75 -10.30 17.34
C GLU A 158 -32.62 -10.32 15.81
N THR A 159 -31.96 -9.32 15.23
CA THR A 159 -31.76 -9.22 13.77
C THR A 159 -30.74 -10.26 13.28
N ALA A 160 -29.63 -10.46 14.00
CA ALA A 160 -28.60 -11.44 13.66
C ALA A 160 -29.17 -12.86 13.68
N ASP A 161 -29.82 -13.24 14.79
CA ASP A 161 -30.43 -14.57 14.98
C ASP A 161 -31.50 -14.86 13.93
N ARG A 162 -32.33 -13.86 13.60
CA ARG A 162 -33.43 -14.04 12.64
C ARG A 162 -32.95 -14.24 11.21
N TYR A 163 -31.89 -13.54 10.81
CA TYR A 163 -31.50 -13.45 9.40
C TYR A 163 -30.19 -14.18 9.06
N GLY A 164 -29.51 -14.77 10.05
CA GLY A 164 -28.24 -15.45 9.81
C GLY A 164 -27.12 -14.46 9.49
N LEU A 165 -27.19 -13.24 10.03
CA LEU A 165 -26.30 -12.13 9.67
C LEU A 165 -25.15 -11.99 10.64
N THR A 166 -24.05 -11.44 10.13
CA THR A 166 -22.97 -10.89 10.94
C THR A 166 -23.02 -9.38 10.89
N PHE A 167 -23.07 -8.74 12.07
CA PHE A 167 -23.06 -7.28 12.21
C PHE A 167 -21.82 -6.79 12.93
N TYR A 168 -21.35 -5.61 12.52
CA TYR A 168 -20.28 -4.86 13.17
C TYR A 168 -20.82 -3.50 13.62
N THR A 169 -20.62 -3.12 14.89
CA THR A 169 -20.89 -1.75 15.37
C THR A 169 -19.62 -0.94 15.48
N LEU A 170 -19.66 0.31 15.05
CA LEU A 170 -18.58 1.28 15.24
C LEU A 170 -18.91 2.28 16.35
N SER A 171 -17.92 2.59 17.18
CA SER A 171 -17.89 3.70 18.13
C SER A 171 -16.79 4.70 17.72
N GLY A 172 -16.68 5.84 18.40
CA GLY A 172 -15.58 6.79 18.21
C GLY A 172 -14.18 6.20 18.47
N GLU A 173 -14.08 5.01 19.07
CA GLU A 173 -12.82 4.33 19.39
C GLU A 173 -12.55 3.06 18.54
N GLY A 174 -13.44 2.70 17.60
CA GLY A 174 -13.27 1.53 16.72
C GLY A 174 -14.48 0.60 16.66
N VAL A 175 -14.26 -0.67 16.30
CA VAL A 175 -15.33 -1.70 16.33
C VAL A 175 -15.62 -2.08 17.78
N ASP A 176 -16.86 -1.90 18.24
CA ASP A 176 -17.24 -2.11 19.65
C ASP A 176 -17.86 -3.51 19.89
N ALA A 177 -18.43 -4.13 18.85
CA ALA A 177 -19.03 -5.46 18.96
C ALA A 177 -19.26 -6.13 17.59
N ARG A 178 -19.12 -7.47 17.58
CA ARG A 178 -19.54 -8.36 16.49
C ARG A 178 -20.72 -9.20 16.97
N TYR A 179 -21.72 -9.36 16.11
CA TYR A 179 -22.87 -10.21 16.38
C TYR A 179 -22.98 -11.22 15.25
N THR A 180 -23.00 -12.51 15.57
CA THR A 180 -23.21 -13.61 14.62
C THR A 180 -24.42 -14.43 15.09
N ALA A 181 -25.26 -14.86 14.15
CA ALA A 181 -26.44 -15.67 14.44
C ALA A 181 -26.11 -16.94 15.26
N GLY A 182 -26.78 -17.15 16.39
CA GLY A 182 -26.60 -18.32 17.25
C GLY A 182 -25.35 -18.31 18.14
N GLU A 183 -24.55 -17.25 18.09
CA GLU A 183 -23.41 -17.02 18.99
C GLU A 183 -23.76 -15.91 19.99
N GLN A 184 -23.26 -16.00 21.23
CA GLN A 184 -23.40 -14.87 22.16
C GLN A 184 -22.65 -13.66 21.60
N LEU A 185 -23.12 -12.46 21.95
CA LEU A 185 -22.36 -11.21 21.80
C LEU A 185 -20.95 -11.44 22.33
N GLU A 186 -20.01 -11.69 21.44
CA GLU A 186 -18.60 -11.49 21.74
C GLU A 186 -18.34 -10.00 21.52
N LEU A 187 -17.78 -9.36 22.55
CA LEU A 187 -16.95 -8.19 22.35
C LEU A 187 -15.76 -8.64 21.50
N VAL A 188 -15.98 -8.75 20.20
CA VAL A 188 -14.94 -9.11 19.25
C VAL A 188 -14.19 -7.84 18.95
N LEU A 189 -12.96 -7.83 19.48
CA LEU A 189 -11.85 -6.92 19.23
C LEU A 189 -12.27 -5.45 19.16
N ALA A 190 -11.91 -4.69 20.22
CA ALA A 190 -11.78 -3.25 20.16
C ALA A 190 -10.67 -2.87 19.16
N GLN A 191 -10.90 -3.10 17.86
CA GLN A 191 -9.92 -2.77 16.83
C GLN A 191 -10.00 -1.28 16.59
N LYS A 192 -8.91 -0.62 16.97
CA LYS A 192 -8.73 0.83 16.98
C LYS A 192 -8.62 1.46 15.59
N SER A 193 -8.94 0.71 14.51
CA SER A 193 -8.64 1.08 13.13
C SER A 193 -9.87 0.97 12.22
N PRO A 194 -10.44 2.12 11.75
CA PRO A 194 -11.48 2.16 10.72
C PRO A 194 -11.16 1.36 9.45
N ALA A 195 -9.87 1.31 9.08
CA ALA A 195 -9.38 0.58 7.93
C ALA A 195 -9.61 -0.94 8.04
N LEU A 196 -9.37 -1.51 9.22
CA LEU A 196 -9.59 -2.94 9.46
C LEU A 196 -11.08 -3.29 9.50
N ALA A 197 -11.91 -2.41 10.06
CA ALA A 197 -13.35 -2.57 10.04
C ALA A 197 -13.88 -2.63 8.60
N ALA A 198 -13.47 -1.66 7.77
CA ALA A 198 -13.84 -1.63 6.35
C ALA A 198 -13.36 -2.88 5.58
N ALA A 199 -12.12 -3.33 5.86
CA ALA A 199 -11.57 -4.56 5.31
C ALA A 199 -12.44 -5.78 5.61
N VAL A 200 -12.71 -6.04 6.89
CA VAL A 200 -13.52 -7.19 7.31
C VAL A 200 -14.91 -7.18 6.64
N CYS A 201 -15.53 -6.01 6.52
CA CYS A 201 -16.83 -5.86 5.89
C CYS A 201 -16.83 -6.20 4.40
N GLN A 202 -15.78 -5.81 3.66
CA GLN A 202 -15.65 -6.15 2.23
C GLN A 202 -15.33 -7.62 1.98
N LEU A 203 -14.66 -8.29 2.92
CA LEU A 203 -14.30 -9.69 2.81
C LEU A 203 -15.47 -10.66 3.02
N GLN A 204 -16.59 -10.18 3.58
CA GLN A 204 -17.76 -11.02 3.86
C GLN A 204 -18.99 -10.58 3.04
N PRO A 205 -19.24 -11.22 1.88
CA PRO A 205 -20.40 -10.90 1.07
C PRO A 205 -21.71 -11.04 1.86
N GLY A 206 -22.53 -9.99 1.88
CA GLY A 206 -23.83 -10.01 2.55
C GLY A 206 -23.79 -9.78 4.07
N THR A 207 -22.73 -9.21 4.62
CA THR A 207 -22.74 -8.70 6.00
C THR A 207 -23.27 -7.28 6.07
N GLY A 208 -24.06 -6.98 7.11
CA GLY A 208 -24.55 -5.62 7.37
C GLY A 208 -23.60 -4.86 8.30
N VAL A 209 -23.32 -3.61 7.98
CA VAL A 209 -22.51 -2.73 8.84
C VAL A 209 -23.42 -1.73 9.56
N VAL A 210 -23.24 -1.57 10.86
CA VAL A 210 -23.97 -0.58 11.67
C VAL A 210 -23.01 0.56 12.05
N LEU A 211 -23.24 1.71 11.43
CA LEU A 211 -22.39 2.90 11.55
C LEU A 211 -22.95 3.82 12.65
N GLY A 212 -22.77 3.43 13.91
CA GLY A 212 -23.13 4.26 15.08
C GLY A 212 -24.60 4.76 15.12
N SER A 213 -24.81 5.85 15.87
CA SER A 213 -26.11 6.55 15.95
C SER A 213 -26.30 7.53 14.78
N LEU A 214 -27.53 7.88 14.40
CA LEU A 214 -27.80 8.83 13.30
C LEU A 214 -27.23 10.20 13.63
N SER A 215 -27.27 10.60 14.91
CA SER A 215 -26.56 11.77 15.39
C SER A 215 -25.05 11.68 15.13
N GLY A 216 -24.43 10.52 15.28
CA GLY A 216 -23.00 10.35 14.99
C GLY A 216 -22.68 10.59 13.52
N LEU A 217 -23.43 9.96 12.61
CA LEU A 217 -23.24 10.14 11.17
C LEU A 217 -23.59 11.56 10.69
N VAL A 218 -24.67 12.14 11.22
CA VAL A 218 -25.14 13.50 10.87
C VAL A 218 -24.25 14.59 11.47
N ASN A 219 -23.69 14.37 12.67
CA ASN A 219 -22.75 15.29 13.32
C ASN A 219 -21.31 15.07 12.87
N GLY A 220 -21.07 14.09 12.00
CA GLY A 220 -19.77 13.79 11.43
C GLY A 220 -18.76 13.20 12.41
N GLU A 221 -19.18 12.23 13.25
CA GLU A 221 -18.25 11.41 14.02
C GLU A 221 -17.21 10.77 13.08
N GLU A 222 -15.95 11.09 13.32
CA GLU A 222 -14.83 10.81 12.42
C GLU A 222 -14.70 9.32 12.07
N SER A 223 -14.93 8.42 13.03
CA SER A 223 -14.75 6.98 12.81
C SER A 223 -15.75 6.38 11.81
N ALA A 224 -16.99 6.85 11.80
CA ALA A 224 -18.03 6.38 10.88
C ALA A 224 -17.81 6.91 9.46
N ILE A 225 -17.44 8.18 9.34
CA ILE A 225 -17.11 8.80 8.04
C ILE A 225 -15.87 8.15 7.43
N SER A 226 -14.80 7.97 8.21
CA SER A 226 -13.57 7.34 7.73
C SER A 226 -13.81 5.91 7.27
N THR A 227 -14.56 5.10 8.03
CA THR A 227 -14.85 3.71 7.63
C THR A 227 -15.62 3.63 6.31
N LEU A 228 -16.59 4.53 6.11
CA LEU A 228 -17.34 4.63 4.87
C LEU A 228 -16.48 5.02 3.67
N GLN A 229 -15.51 5.92 3.86
CA GLN A 229 -14.57 6.34 2.82
C GLN A 229 -13.67 5.17 2.37
N TYR A 230 -13.42 4.19 3.23
CA TYR A 230 -12.73 2.94 2.87
C TYR A 230 -13.63 1.90 2.21
N LEU A 231 -14.95 2.07 2.14
CA LEU A 231 -15.82 1.07 1.50
C LEU A 231 -16.13 1.48 0.06
N SER A 232 -15.36 1.00 -0.92
CA SER A 232 -15.89 0.90 -2.29
C SER A 232 -16.80 -0.30 -2.42
N GLY A 233 -17.67 -0.23 -3.41
CA GLY A 233 -18.29 -1.44 -3.88
C GLY A 233 -17.34 -2.34 -4.68
N ASP A 234 -16.23 -1.83 -5.25
CA ASP A 234 -15.50 -2.45 -6.37
C ASP A 234 -15.14 -3.91 -6.10
N GLY A 235 -14.99 -4.70 -7.16
CA GLY A 235 -14.43 -6.03 -7.01
C GLY A 235 -13.06 -5.94 -6.34
N LEU A 236 -12.83 -6.76 -5.31
CA LEU A 236 -11.54 -6.79 -4.64
C LEU A 236 -10.44 -7.14 -5.65
N PRO A 237 -9.28 -6.45 -5.63
CA PRO A 237 -8.13 -6.86 -6.42
C PRO A 237 -7.78 -8.32 -6.15
N ASP A 238 -7.31 -9.00 -7.18
CA ASP A 238 -6.75 -10.33 -7.04
C ASP A 238 -5.41 -10.21 -6.30
N ILE A 239 -5.45 -10.44 -4.99
CA ILE A 239 -4.28 -10.45 -4.11
C ILE A 239 -3.98 -11.90 -3.75
N ALA A 240 -2.70 -12.21 -3.48
CA ALA A 240 -2.27 -13.57 -3.25
C ALA A 240 -3.13 -14.24 -2.15
N GLN A 241 -3.85 -15.29 -2.54
CA GLN A 241 -4.57 -16.17 -1.65
C GLN A 241 -4.02 -17.57 -1.86
N GLN A 242 -3.02 -17.94 -1.06
CA GLN A 242 -2.45 -19.28 -1.11
C GLN A 242 -3.06 -20.09 0.05
N PRO A 243 -3.78 -21.18 -0.20
CA PRO A 243 -4.20 -22.08 0.86
C PRO A 243 -2.95 -22.70 1.48
N PHE A 244 -2.68 -22.38 2.74
CA PHE A 244 -1.53 -22.96 3.44
C PHE A 244 -1.76 -24.45 3.69
N SER A 245 -0.70 -25.24 3.50
CA SER A 245 -0.71 -26.65 3.86
C SER A 245 -0.75 -26.79 5.39
N GLN A 246 -1.79 -27.41 5.91
CA GLN A 246 -1.85 -27.87 7.32
C GLN A 246 -1.15 -29.23 7.49
N THR A 247 -0.38 -29.68 6.49
CA THR A 247 0.35 -30.94 6.56
C THR A 247 1.56 -30.79 7.46
N LEU A 248 1.83 -31.79 8.30
CA LEU A 248 3.04 -31.83 9.12
C LEU A 248 4.30 -31.77 8.24
N ALA A 249 5.08 -30.70 8.38
CA ALA A 249 6.37 -30.55 7.70
C ALA A 249 7.34 -29.69 8.52
N ILE A 250 8.63 -29.90 8.30
CA ILE A 250 9.70 -28.96 8.65
C ILE A 250 10.13 -28.31 7.34
N VAL A 251 10.00 -27.00 7.27
CA VAL A 251 10.10 -26.23 6.02
C VAL A 251 11.40 -25.43 5.94
N SER A 252 11.91 -25.00 7.08
CA SER A 252 13.15 -24.22 7.18
C SER A 252 14.01 -24.78 8.32
N PRO A 253 15.34 -24.81 8.17
CA PRO A 253 16.13 -24.39 7.00
C PRO A 253 16.14 -25.46 5.88
N ASP A 254 16.70 -25.13 4.71
CA ASP A 254 17.00 -26.12 3.67
C ASP A 254 17.93 -27.22 4.21
N PRO A 255 17.52 -28.50 4.20
CA PRO A 255 18.35 -29.61 4.70
C PRO A 255 19.67 -29.80 3.94
N ALA A 256 19.81 -29.27 2.72
CA ALA A 256 21.08 -29.29 1.98
C ALA A 256 22.12 -28.29 2.54
N SER A 257 21.68 -27.29 3.30
CA SER A 257 22.54 -26.23 3.83
C SER A 257 23.45 -26.71 4.97
N LYS A 258 24.64 -26.10 5.06
CA LYS A 258 25.56 -26.28 6.20
C LYS A 258 25.37 -25.14 7.19
N VAL A 259 25.20 -25.50 8.46
CA VAL A 259 24.97 -24.54 9.54
C VAL A 259 26.24 -24.38 10.37
N TYR A 260 26.68 -23.15 10.59
CA TYR A 260 27.93 -22.87 11.31
C TYR A 260 27.72 -22.25 12.70
N THR A 261 26.47 -22.02 13.10
CA THR A 261 26.08 -21.45 14.38
C THR A 261 25.81 -22.55 15.43
N ASP A 262 25.74 -22.15 16.70
CA ASP A 262 25.39 -23.06 17.80
C ASP A 262 23.89 -23.32 17.90
N THR A 263 23.07 -22.40 17.40
CA THR A 263 21.62 -22.55 17.32
C THR A 263 21.12 -22.30 15.91
N ILE A 264 19.94 -22.85 15.63
CA ILE A 264 19.17 -22.58 14.42
C ILE A 264 17.69 -22.62 14.72
N PHE A 265 16.93 -21.80 14.02
CA PHE A 265 15.48 -21.75 14.11
C PHE A 265 14.86 -22.69 13.06
N LEU A 266 14.13 -23.68 13.52
CA LEU A 266 13.30 -24.54 12.69
C LEU A 266 11.95 -23.88 12.48
N MET A 267 11.43 -23.93 11.27
CA MET A 267 10.04 -23.56 10.98
C MET A 267 9.31 -24.72 10.34
N GLY A 268 7.99 -24.74 10.47
CA GLY A 268 7.19 -25.76 9.83
C GLY A 268 5.69 -25.49 9.88
N THR A 269 4.95 -26.46 9.38
CA THR A 269 3.49 -26.49 9.33
C THR A 269 2.97 -27.75 10.03
N SER A 270 1.74 -27.71 10.52
CA SER A 270 1.08 -28.85 11.17
C SER A 270 -0.44 -28.60 11.28
N ASP A 271 -1.23 -29.63 11.62
CA ASP A 271 -2.66 -29.44 11.91
C ASP A 271 -2.81 -28.68 13.25
N PRO A 272 -3.36 -27.45 13.29
CA PRO A 272 -3.45 -26.66 14.51
C PRO A 272 -4.40 -27.28 15.56
N SER A 273 -5.25 -28.24 15.18
CA SER A 273 -6.18 -28.90 16.10
C SER A 273 -5.54 -30.02 16.94
N GLN A 274 -4.27 -30.36 16.66
CA GLN A 274 -3.58 -31.47 17.31
C GLN A 274 -2.26 -31.01 17.96
N PRO A 275 -1.86 -31.58 19.11
CA PRO A 275 -0.56 -31.30 19.71
C PRO A 275 0.61 -31.61 18.76
N LEU A 276 1.61 -30.75 18.76
CA LEU A 276 2.85 -30.93 17.99
C LEU A 276 4.05 -31.01 18.95
N THR A 277 4.92 -31.97 18.70
CA THR A 277 6.22 -32.07 19.37
C THR A 277 7.36 -32.10 18.37
N VAL A 278 8.54 -31.61 18.74
CA VAL A 278 9.80 -31.80 18.02
C VAL A 278 10.79 -32.49 18.96
N ASN A 279 11.27 -33.67 18.60
CA ASN A 279 12.09 -34.53 19.48
C ASN A 279 11.47 -34.73 20.88
N GLY A 280 10.13 -34.78 20.96
CA GLY A 280 9.38 -34.95 22.21
C GLY A 280 9.19 -33.66 23.04
N GLN A 281 9.75 -32.53 22.63
CA GLN A 281 9.45 -31.22 23.21
C GLN A 281 8.19 -30.66 22.56
N GLU A 282 7.21 -30.24 23.36
CA GLU A 282 6.04 -29.52 22.87
C GLU A 282 6.46 -28.19 22.26
N VAL A 283 6.03 -27.94 21.02
CA VAL A 283 6.28 -26.68 20.31
C VAL A 283 5.06 -25.76 20.49
N GLU A 284 5.09 -24.50 20.09
CA GLU A 284 3.88 -23.68 19.94
C GLU A 284 3.44 -23.64 18.47
N ARG A 285 2.15 -23.49 18.18
CA ARG A 285 1.66 -23.27 16.80
C ARG A 285 0.80 -22.03 16.80
N TYR A 286 0.83 -21.34 15.67
CA TYR A 286 0.19 -20.07 15.46
C TYR A 286 -0.91 -20.22 14.41
N GLY A 287 -1.91 -19.34 14.56
CA GLY A 287 -3.04 -19.15 13.68
C GLY A 287 -3.82 -20.41 13.24
N SER A 288 -4.59 -20.26 12.16
CA SER A 288 -5.47 -21.28 11.58
C SER A 288 -4.78 -22.23 10.61
N TYR A 289 -3.54 -21.93 10.21
CA TYR A 289 -2.76 -22.73 9.28
C TYR A 289 -1.70 -23.59 9.98
N GLY A 290 -1.49 -23.37 11.28
CA GLY A 290 -0.67 -24.22 12.14
C GLY A 290 0.82 -24.05 11.89
N MET A 291 1.23 -22.83 11.53
CA MET A 291 2.64 -22.44 11.45
C MET A 291 3.30 -22.58 12.83
N TRP A 292 4.54 -23.04 12.87
CA TRP A 292 5.27 -23.20 14.12
C TRP A 292 6.75 -22.89 13.95
N GLY A 293 7.40 -22.54 15.05
CA GLY A 293 8.82 -22.27 15.08
C GLY A 293 9.48 -22.74 16.37
N LEU A 294 10.71 -23.24 16.27
CA LEU A 294 11.48 -23.72 17.40
C LEU A 294 12.97 -23.44 17.22
N GLU A 295 13.57 -22.68 18.14
CA GLU A 295 15.03 -22.61 18.24
C GLU A 295 15.57 -23.94 18.78
N VAL A 296 16.54 -24.52 18.08
CA VAL A 296 17.24 -25.75 18.49
C VAL A 296 18.75 -25.54 18.51
N SER A 297 19.42 -26.28 19.38
CA SER A 297 20.90 -26.30 19.44
C SER A 297 21.48 -27.34 18.49
N LEU A 298 22.64 -27.04 17.91
CA LEU A 298 23.37 -27.93 17.00
C LEU A 298 24.72 -28.35 17.60
N ALA A 299 24.92 -29.66 17.71
CA ALA A 299 26.23 -30.25 17.92
C ALA A 299 26.99 -30.35 16.59
N GLU A 300 28.33 -30.46 16.64
CA GLU A 300 29.10 -30.80 15.44
C GLU A 300 28.68 -32.15 14.86
N GLY A 301 28.60 -32.26 13.54
CA GLY A 301 28.11 -33.42 12.81
C GLY A 301 26.64 -33.28 12.41
N ASP A 302 25.99 -34.42 12.18
CA ASP A 302 24.60 -34.47 11.78
C ASP A 302 23.69 -34.42 13.01
N ASN A 303 22.71 -33.51 12.97
CA ASN A 303 21.70 -33.30 13.99
C ASN A 303 20.35 -33.68 13.39
N VAL A 304 19.59 -34.57 14.04
CA VAL A 304 18.29 -35.02 13.57
C VAL A 304 17.19 -34.43 14.45
N PHE A 305 16.25 -33.73 13.82
CA PHE A 305 15.05 -33.20 14.47
C PHE A 305 13.83 -33.85 13.84
N THR A 306 12.93 -34.36 14.65
CA THR A 306 11.71 -35.03 14.19
C THR A 306 10.50 -34.31 14.75
N ALA A 307 9.76 -33.62 13.88
CA ALA A 307 8.44 -33.11 14.19
C ALA A 307 7.45 -34.28 14.22
N GLN A 308 6.53 -34.30 15.19
CA GLN A 308 5.57 -35.37 15.39
C GLN A 308 4.20 -34.83 15.80
N GLN A 309 3.17 -35.32 15.12
CA GLN A 309 1.76 -35.06 15.42
C GLN A 309 0.97 -36.37 15.29
N GLY A 310 0.43 -36.85 16.41
CA GLY A 310 -0.15 -38.19 16.50
C GLY A 310 0.85 -39.27 16.06
N ASP A 311 0.44 -40.06 15.06
CA ASP A 311 1.27 -41.13 14.47
C ASP A 311 2.16 -40.63 13.30
N THR A 312 2.01 -39.38 12.88
CA THR A 312 2.74 -38.79 11.74
C THR A 312 4.05 -38.16 12.22
N THR A 313 5.14 -38.39 11.48
CA THR A 313 6.45 -37.79 11.77
C THR A 313 7.07 -37.17 10.52
N ALA A 314 7.80 -36.06 10.71
CA ALA A 314 8.55 -35.36 9.68
C ALA A 314 9.98 -35.08 10.19
N PRO A 315 10.98 -35.90 9.78
CA PRO A 315 12.37 -35.69 10.18
C PRO A 315 13.10 -34.71 9.26
N ILE A 316 14.02 -33.93 9.83
CA ILE A 316 15.04 -33.15 9.13
C ILE A 316 16.42 -33.51 9.69
N THR A 317 17.42 -33.54 8.82
CA THR A 317 18.83 -33.71 9.23
C THR A 317 19.61 -32.46 8.85
N LEU A 318 20.21 -31.80 9.84
CA LEU A 318 21.04 -30.61 9.67
C LEU A 318 22.48 -30.93 10.01
N THR A 319 23.40 -30.63 9.09
CA THR A 319 24.83 -30.83 9.34
C THR A 319 25.47 -29.53 9.81
N LYS A 320 26.08 -29.56 11.00
CA LYS A 320 27.05 -28.56 11.44
C LYS A 320 28.47 -29.08 11.23
N PRO A 321 29.23 -28.55 10.24
CA PRO A 321 30.60 -28.99 10.04
C PRO A 321 31.45 -28.74 11.29
N ALA A 322 32.40 -29.63 11.57
CA ALA A 322 33.43 -29.35 12.57
C ALA A 322 34.14 -28.03 12.21
N PRO A 323 34.48 -27.18 13.20
CA PRO A 323 35.19 -25.95 12.95
C PRO A 323 36.47 -26.30 12.21
N SER A 324 36.61 -25.76 10.99
CA SER A 324 37.82 -25.97 10.23
C SER A 324 38.98 -25.34 11.01
N THR A 325 39.91 -26.16 11.50
CA THR A 325 41.21 -25.71 12.04
C THR A 325 42.14 -25.16 10.95
N GLY A 326 41.64 -25.07 9.71
CA GLY A 326 42.23 -24.22 8.71
C GLY A 326 42.18 -22.79 9.20
N SER A 327 43.34 -22.24 9.52
CA SER A 327 43.60 -20.83 9.26
C SER A 327 43.02 -20.57 7.87
N GLY A 328 41.87 -19.91 7.83
CA GLY A 328 41.46 -19.16 6.67
C GLY A 328 42.57 -18.15 6.47
N SER A 329 43.63 -18.54 5.77
CA SER A 329 44.35 -17.62 4.95
C SER A 329 43.25 -17.10 4.05
N SER A 330 42.69 -15.94 4.38
CA SER A 330 42.27 -15.01 3.35
C SER A 330 43.47 -14.96 2.44
N GLY A 331 43.40 -15.68 1.32
CA GLY A 331 44.43 -15.63 0.32
C GLY A 331 44.64 -14.15 0.10
N GLY A 332 45.86 -13.66 0.32
CA GLY A 332 46.27 -12.36 -0.16
C GLY A 332 46.18 -12.43 -1.68
N GLY A 333 44.96 -12.41 -2.21
CA GLY A 333 44.68 -12.17 -3.59
C GLY A 333 45.38 -10.86 -3.89
N GLN A 334 46.22 -10.89 -4.90
CA GLN A 334 46.99 -9.73 -5.29
C GLN A 334 45.99 -8.56 -5.43
N ILE A 335 46.20 -7.49 -4.67
CA ILE A 335 45.34 -6.30 -4.77
C ILE A 335 45.49 -5.79 -6.19
N VAL A 336 44.42 -5.92 -6.98
CA VAL A 336 44.39 -5.46 -8.37
C VAL A 336 43.77 -4.07 -8.41
N SER A 337 44.33 -3.20 -9.25
CA SER A 337 43.68 -1.93 -9.55
C SER A 337 42.37 -2.21 -10.29
N ASP A 338 41.32 -1.43 -9.99
CA ASP A 338 40.06 -1.44 -10.74
C ASP A 338 40.08 -0.55 -11.99
N GLY A 339 41.24 0.05 -12.31
CA GLY A 339 41.40 0.98 -13.42
C GLY A 339 41.15 2.44 -13.07
N SER A 340 40.65 2.75 -11.87
CA SER A 340 40.53 4.13 -11.40
C SER A 340 41.90 4.77 -11.18
N VAL A 341 41.95 6.09 -11.35
CA VAL A 341 43.18 6.88 -11.27
C VAL A 341 42.99 8.08 -10.35
N ALA A 342 44.10 8.63 -9.85
CA ALA A 342 44.07 9.90 -9.14
C ALA A 342 43.58 11.02 -10.07
N ALA A 343 42.73 11.90 -9.53
CA ALA A 343 42.34 13.12 -10.23
C ALA A 343 43.44 14.17 -10.10
N GLN A 344 43.59 15.04 -11.11
CA GLN A 344 44.40 16.24 -10.92
C GLN A 344 43.65 17.23 -10.00
N PRO A 345 44.34 17.96 -9.11
CA PRO A 345 43.69 18.97 -8.29
C PRO A 345 42.90 19.96 -9.14
N GLY A 346 41.61 20.12 -8.85
CA GLY A 346 40.72 20.98 -9.60
C GLY A 346 40.14 20.38 -10.89
N GLN A 347 40.49 19.14 -11.25
CA GLN A 347 39.84 18.40 -12.34
C GLN A 347 38.37 18.16 -12.00
N LEU A 348 37.50 18.23 -12.99
CA LEU A 348 36.08 17.94 -12.80
C LEU A 348 35.81 16.43 -12.91
N LEU A 349 34.83 15.95 -12.16
CA LEU A 349 34.20 14.66 -12.34
C LEU A 349 32.74 14.82 -12.74
N ARG A 350 32.16 13.77 -13.33
CA ARG A 350 30.73 13.64 -13.58
C ARG A 350 30.22 12.37 -12.92
N VAL A 351 29.12 12.47 -12.19
CA VAL A 351 28.42 11.32 -11.62
C VAL A 351 27.75 10.51 -12.74
N THR A 352 27.98 9.20 -12.74
CA THR A 352 27.45 8.27 -13.75
C THR A 352 26.44 7.27 -13.19
N SER A 353 26.37 7.12 -11.87
CA SER A 353 25.35 6.29 -11.21
C SER A 353 24.07 7.11 -11.01
N THR A 354 22.89 6.48 -11.22
CA THR A 354 21.57 7.10 -10.98
C THR A 354 21.50 7.81 -9.63
N LEU A 355 21.94 7.14 -8.56
CA LEU A 355 22.17 7.72 -7.24
C LEU A 355 23.55 7.30 -6.70
N ALA A 356 24.51 8.22 -6.69
CA ALA A 356 25.80 8.03 -6.06
C ALA A 356 25.80 8.51 -4.60
N SER A 357 26.58 7.85 -3.75
CA SER A 357 26.71 8.23 -2.33
C SER A 357 27.81 9.26 -2.13
N ALA A 358 27.48 10.43 -1.61
CA ALA A 358 28.44 11.35 -1.02
C ALA A 358 28.67 10.95 0.44
N LEU A 359 29.85 10.45 0.75
CA LEU A 359 30.21 9.82 2.02
C LEU A 359 31.03 10.79 2.89
N SER A 360 30.69 10.91 4.16
CA SER A 360 31.55 11.65 5.11
C SER A 360 32.82 10.87 5.47
N ASP A 361 32.79 9.53 5.40
CA ASP A 361 33.97 8.65 5.41
C ASP A 361 33.94 7.71 4.19
N TYR A 362 34.89 7.88 3.28
CA TYR A 362 34.99 7.06 2.06
C TYR A 362 35.20 5.56 2.32
N GLN A 363 35.66 5.17 3.52
CA GLN A 363 35.85 3.77 3.91
C GLN A 363 34.58 3.13 4.47
N ASP A 364 33.63 3.94 4.94
CA ASP A 364 32.39 3.46 5.56
C ASP A 364 31.18 3.81 4.70
N THR A 365 30.64 2.81 4.01
CA THR A 365 29.48 2.95 3.13
C THR A 365 28.19 3.30 3.85
N SER A 366 28.14 3.21 5.19
CA SER A 366 26.99 3.63 5.98
C SER A 366 26.95 5.14 6.23
N THR A 367 28.05 5.87 5.94
CA THR A 367 28.19 7.30 6.25
C THR A 367 27.70 8.24 5.14
N ILE A 368 26.63 7.84 4.45
CA ILE A 368 26.01 8.61 3.36
C ILE A 368 25.47 9.92 3.92
N ALA A 369 26.09 11.03 3.55
CA ALA A 369 25.70 12.37 3.96
C ALA A 369 24.70 12.99 2.97
N MET A 370 24.84 12.69 1.68
CA MET A 370 24.01 13.24 0.60
C MET A 370 23.92 12.25 -0.56
N THR A 371 22.86 12.37 -1.35
CA THR A 371 22.76 11.72 -2.66
C THR A 371 23.26 12.65 -3.76
N ALA A 372 24.25 12.19 -4.53
CA ALA A 372 24.69 12.85 -5.74
C ALA A 372 24.00 12.19 -6.94
N TYR A 373 23.19 12.96 -7.66
CA TYR A 373 22.40 12.45 -8.79
C TYR A 373 23.24 12.33 -10.07
N GLU A 374 22.88 11.39 -10.93
CA GLU A 374 23.50 11.20 -12.25
C GLU A 374 23.59 12.51 -13.04
N GLY A 375 24.71 12.72 -13.72
CA GLY A 375 24.96 13.93 -14.50
C GLY A 375 25.51 15.11 -13.68
N ALA A 376 25.46 15.06 -12.35
CA ALA A 376 26.09 16.08 -11.50
C ALA A 376 27.60 16.18 -11.77
N VAL A 377 28.11 17.40 -11.86
CA VAL A 377 29.52 17.71 -12.12
C VAL A 377 30.12 18.45 -10.94
N ALA A 378 31.21 17.93 -10.41
CA ALA A 378 31.90 18.52 -9.26
C ALA A 378 33.39 18.66 -9.54
N GLN A 379 34.00 19.70 -8.98
CA GLN A 379 35.45 19.79 -8.90
C GLN A 379 35.99 18.82 -7.84
N VAL A 380 37.04 18.08 -8.18
CA VAL A 380 37.77 17.24 -7.24
C VAL A 380 38.75 18.09 -6.45
N VAL A 381 38.56 18.13 -5.13
CA VAL A 381 39.43 18.84 -4.18
C VAL A 381 40.68 17.99 -3.89
N ASP A 382 40.49 16.71 -3.60
CA ASP A 382 41.56 15.74 -3.35
C ASP A 382 41.16 14.34 -3.85
N SER A 383 42.13 13.45 -4.03
CA SER A 383 41.88 12.06 -4.40
C SER A 383 42.66 11.09 -3.52
N VAL A 384 41.96 10.13 -2.92
CA VAL A 384 42.52 9.20 -1.96
C VAL A 384 42.45 7.78 -2.51
N SER A 385 43.59 7.10 -2.62
CA SER A 385 43.62 5.69 -2.97
C SER A 385 43.36 4.84 -1.72
N PHE A 386 42.44 3.89 -1.82
CA PHE A 386 42.15 2.94 -0.76
C PHE A 386 41.89 1.53 -1.31
N VAL A 387 41.72 0.56 -0.41
CA VAL A 387 41.42 -0.82 -0.77
C VAL A 387 39.98 -1.10 -0.40
N ASN A 388 39.16 -1.47 -1.39
CA ASN A 388 37.78 -1.90 -1.21
C ASN A 388 37.67 -3.37 -1.60
N GLY A 389 37.52 -4.25 -0.61
CA GLY A 389 37.61 -5.69 -0.80
C GLY A 389 38.99 -6.11 -1.35
N SER A 390 39.01 -6.69 -2.54
CA SER A 390 40.25 -7.13 -3.22
C SER A 390 40.78 -6.12 -4.26
N LYS A 391 40.12 -4.96 -4.41
CA LYS A 391 40.46 -3.95 -5.41
C LYS A 391 41.07 -2.70 -4.79
N ARG A 392 42.13 -2.17 -5.40
CA ARG A 392 42.60 -0.80 -5.14
C ARG A 392 41.80 0.14 -6.02
N THR A 393 41.20 1.15 -5.40
CA THR A 393 40.34 2.15 -6.06
C THR A 393 40.65 3.56 -5.53
N TYR A 394 39.92 4.56 -6.00
CA TYR A 394 39.97 5.94 -5.56
C TYR A 394 38.63 6.42 -4.99
N ALA A 395 38.71 7.30 -4.00
CA ALA A 395 37.65 8.20 -3.61
C ALA A 395 38.07 9.63 -3.95
N TYR A 396 37.14 10.42 -4.48
CA TYR A 396 37.35 11.81 -4.84
C TYR A 396 36.63 12.69 -3.82
N GLN A 397 37.37 13.58 -3.17
CA GLN A 397 36.79 14.55 -2.25
C GLN A 397 36.08 15.64 -3.06
N LEU A 398 34.80 15.83 -2.76
CA LEU A 398 33.92 16.84 -3.31
C LEU A 398 34.11 18.18 -2.59
N PRO A 399 33.63 19.31 -3.17
CA PRO A 399 33.78 20.64 -2.59
C PRO A 399 33.07 20.85 -1.24
N ASP A 400 32.05 20.04 -0.93
CA ASP A 400 31.35 20.04 0.36
C ASP A 400 32.10 19.25 1.46
N GLY A 401 33.27 18.70 1.12
CA GLY A 401 34.12 17.90 2.02
C GLY A 401 33.81 16.41 2.04
N ASN A 402 32.67 15.97 1.46
CA ASN A 402 32.31 14.57 1.33
C ASN A 402 33.12 13.87 0.23
N TYR A 403 33.01 12.55 0.13
CA TYR A 403 33.71 11.74 -0.84
C TYR A 403 32.75 10.98 -1.74
N ILE A 404 33.04 10.93 -3.03
CA ILE A 404 32.39 10.04 -3.99
C ILE A 404 33.38 8.96 -4.45
N LYS A 405 32.92 7.73 -4.66
CA LYS A 405 33.78 6.64 -5.14
C LYS A 405 33.99 6.75 -6.64
N ALA A 406 35.19 6.41 -7.10
CA ALA A 406 35.53 6.42 -8.52
C ALA A 406 34.66 5.48 -9.38
N ALA A 407 34.02 4.47 -8.78
CA ALA A 407 33.10 3.58 -9.49
C ALA A 407 31.78 4.27 -9.90
N ASP A 408 31.43 5.39 -9.24
CA ASP A 408 30.17 6.11 -9.45
C ASP A 408 30.33 7.37 -10.30
N CYS A 409 31.52 7.60 -10.85
CA CYS A 409 31.83 8.80 -11.62
C CYS A 409 32.91 8.58 -12.68
N GLU A 410 32.96 9.50 -13.63
CA GLU A 410 34.05 9.63 -14.59
C GLU A 410 34.81 10.94 -14.38
N LEU A 411 36.13 10.93 -14.60
CA LEU A 411 36.93 12.15 -14.61
C LEU A 411 36.82 12.82 -15.99
N LEU A 412 36.48 14.10 -16.01
CA LEU A 412 36.36 14.89 -17.23
C LEU A 412 37.73 15.42 -17.70
N GLU A 413 37.80 15.84 -18.95
CA GLU A 413 39.02 16.43 -19.51
C GLU A 413 39.46 17.67 -18.71
N VAL A 414 40.76 17.79 -18.46
CA VAL A 414 41.32 18.96 -17.78
C VAL A 414 41.04 20.21 -18.61
N GLY A 415 40.44 21.23 -17.97
CA GLY A 415 40.00 22.46 -18.65
C GLY A 415 38.54 22.42 -19.15
N THR A 416 37.79 21.34 -18.87
CA THR A 416 36.33 21.33 -19.02
C THR A 416 35.73 22.54 -18.30
N ALA A 417 34.86 23.28 -18.99
CA ALA A 417 34.25 24.49 -18.44
C ALA A 417 33.30 24.16 -17.28
N GLN A 418 33.33 25.00 -16.25
CA GLN A 418 32.39 24.98 -15.15
C GLN A 418 31.02 25.55 -15.57
N ALA A 419 29.99 25.27 -14.76
CA ALA A 419 28.66 25.83 -14.99
C ALA A 419 28.68 27.35 -14.84
N ALA A 420 28.04 28.06 -15.76
CA ALA A 420 27.93 29.51 -15.73
C ALA A 420 26.50 29.92 -16.04
N PHE A 421 25.83 30.48 -15.04
CA PHE A 421 24.43 30.88 -15.11
C PHE A 421 24.29 32.39 -15.18
N THR A 422 23.51 32.85 -16.15
CA THR A 422 23.29 34.28 -16.45
C THR A 422 21.92 34.76 -16.01
N GLY A 423 21.12 33.91 -15.35
CA GLY A 423 19.79 34.25 -14.86
C GLY A 423 19.07 33.04 -14.30
N LEU A 424 17.98 33.30 -13.59
CA LEU A 424 17.05 32.31 -13.08
C LEU A 424 15.63 32.72 -13.47
N SER A 425 14.83 31.78 -13.96
CA SER A 425 13.44 32.02 -14.34
C SER A 425 12.52 31.05 -13.61
N ALA A 426 11.31 31.50 -13.28
CA ALA A 426 10.28 30.68 -12.66
C ALA A 426 9.19 30.31 -13.69
N SER A 427 8.69 29.09 -13.63
CA SER A 427 7.54 28.60 -14.41
C SER A 427 6.81 27.51 -13.64
N GLU A 428 5.51 27.33 -13.89
CA GLU A 428 4.72 26.25 -13.33
C GLU A 428 4.38 25.22 -14.41
N GLU A 429 4.52 23.94 -14.09
CA GLU A 429 4.07 22.83 -14.93
C GLU A 429 3.48 21.70 -14.06
N ASN A 430 2.19 21.41 -14.25
CA ASN A 430 1.45 20.36 -13.56
C ASN A 430 1.47 20.49 -12.02
N GLY A 431 1.34 21.72 -11.52
CA GLY A 431 1.35 22.01 -10.07
C GLY A 431 2.74 21.97 -9.43
N ILE A 432 3.80 21.87 -10.23
CA ILE A 432 5.19 21.93 -9.77
C ILE A 432 5.80 23.25 -10.24
N GLU A 433 6.39 23.99 -9.30
CA GLU A 433 7.14 25.21 -9.59
C GLU A 433 8.57 24.85 -10.00
N TYR A 434 9.03 25.39 -11.12
CA TYR A 434 10.36 25.18 -11.66
C TYR A 434 11.16 26.47 -11.62
N LEU A 435 12.34 26.41 -11.01
CA LEU A 435 13.40 27.42 -11.16
C LEU A 435 14.40 26.93 -12.20
N THR A 436 14.40 27.54 -13.38
CA THR A 436 15.26 27.15 -14.50
C THR A 436 16.41 28.13 -14.67
N PHE A 437 17.65 27.64 -14.60
CA PHE A 437 18.83 28.46 -14.81
C PHE A 437 19.06 28.75 -16.30
N ALA A 438 19.29 30.01 -16.64
CA ALA A 438 19.74 30.41 -17.97
C ALA A 438 21.25 30.19 -18.07
N GLY A 439 21.67 29.32 -19.00
CA GLY A 439 23.06 28.93 -19.17
C GLY A 439 23.17 27.42 -19.42
N SER A 440 24.36 26.87 -19.24
CA SER A 440 24.62 25.44 -19.37
C SER A 440 25.55 24.97 -18.25
N GLY A 441 25.40 23.70 -17.88
CA GLY A 441 26.16 23.03 -16.84
C GLY A 441 25.24 22.39 -15.82
N THR A 442 25.72 21.31 -15.21
CA THR A 442 25.00 20.43 -14.29
C THR A 442 25.75 20.32 -12.96
N PRO A 443 25.92 21.43 -12.21
CA PRO A 443 26.79 21.47 -11.05
C PRO A 443 26.25 20.59 -9.91
N TYR A 444 27.15 19.85 -9.26
CA TYR A 444 26.88 19.17 -7.99
C TYR A 444 26.35 20.17 -6.96
N TYR A 445 25.40 19.73 -6.15
CA TYR A 445 24.80 20.54 -5.11
C TYR A 445 24.75 19.81 -3.77
N SER A 446 24.72 20.59 -2.70
CA SER A 446 24.29 20.16 -1.38
C SER A 446 23.13 21.03 -0.92
N HIS A 447 22.47 20.65 0.17
CA HIS A 447 21.41 21.44 0.76
C HIS A 447 21.43 21.35 2.28
N ASN A 448 20.82 22.34 2.91
CA ASN A 448 20.53 22.38 4.33
C ASN A 448 19.23 23.15 4.59
N TRP A 449 18.69 22.95 5.79
CA TRP A 449 17.48 23.58 6.28
C TRP A 449 17.77 24.34 7.57
N GLU A 450 17.38 25.61 7.63
CA GLU A 450 17.38 26.41 8.85
C GLU A 450 16.02 27.09 9.05
N GLY A 451 15.16 26.50 9.88
CA GLY A 451 13.78 26.95 10.01
C GLY A 451 13.03 26.82 8.68
N ASN A 452 12.52 27.93 8.16
CA ASN A 452 11.81 27.97 6.87
C ASN A 452 12.71 28.33 5.69
N GLU A 453 14.02 28.49 5.92
CA GLU A 453 14.99 28.73 4.87
C GLU A 453 15.58 27.42 4.37
N PHE A 454 15.38 27.18 3.08
CA PHE A 454 15.98 26.11 2.31
C PHE A 454 17.13 26.68 1.49
N THR A 455 18.34 26.17 1.70
CA THR A 455 19.52 26.65 0.99
C THR A 455 20.08 25.54 0.12
N LEU A 456 20.30 25.86 -1.16
CA LEU A 456 20.96 25.00 -2.15
C LEU A 456 22.34 25.58 -2.47
N HIS A 457 23.39 24.85 -2.13
CA HIS A 457 24.76 25.23 -2.51
C HIS A 457 25.11 24.57 -3.83
N PHE A 458 25.33 25.37 -4.89
CA PHE A 458 25.79 24.87 -6.18
C PHE A 458 27.30 25.06 -6.30
N TYR A 459 28.03 23.94 -6.36
CA TYR A 459 29.49 23.95 -6.39
C TYR A 459 30.03 23.96 -7.82
N SER A 460 31.25 24.48 -8.00
CA SER A 460 31.91 24.55 -9.32
C SER A 460 31.04 25.26 -10.36
N ALA A 461 30.31 26.29 -9.92
CA ALA A 461 29.36 27.05 -10.70
C ALA A 461 29.47 28.54 -10.40
N SER A 462 29.07 29.37 -11.36
CA SER A 462 28.98 30.82 -11.18
C SER A 462 27.58 31.33 -11.54
N PHE A 463 27.14 32.38 -10.85
CA PHE A 463 25.88 33.06 -11.12
C PHE A 463 26.10 34.57 -11.25
N SER A 464 25.60 35.18 -12.32
CA SER A 464 25.75 36.62 -12.57
C SER A 464 24.48 37.32 -13.07
N GLY A 465 23.33 36.68 -12.93
CA GLY A 465 22.06 37.12 -13.52
C GLY A 465 21.09 37.82 -12.57
N GLU A 466 19.87 38.03 -13.05
CA GLU A 466 18.73 38.41 -12.21
C GLU A 466 17.93 37.19 -11.75
N PHE A 467 17.17 37.36 -10.66
CA PHE A 467 16.28 36.36 -10.06
C PHE A 467 14.82 36.66 -10.39
N PRO A 468 13.93 35.66 -10.37
CA PRO A 468 12.51 35.91 -10.58
C PRO A 468 11.95 36.84 -9.49
N GLN A 469 11.21 37.87 -9.90
CA GLN A 469 10.54 38.79 -8.96
C GLN A 469 9.22 38.22 -8.42
N SER A 470 8.69 37.17 -9.04
CA SER A 470 7.48 36.48 -8.65
C SER A 470 7.73 34.98 -8.66
N PHE A 471 7.21 34.30 -7.64
CA PHE A 471 7.37 32.88 -7.42
C PHE A 471 5.99 32.31 -7.02
N GLY A 472 5.68 31.07 -7.41
CA GLY A 472 4.36 30.48 -7.16
C GLY A 472 4.03 30.27 -5.69
N PHE A 473 5.05 30.22 -4.83
CA PHE A 473 4.87 30.11 -3.38
C PHE A 473 4.53 31.44 -2.73
N VAL A 474 3.55 31.39 -1.83
CA VAL A 474 3.01 32.57 -1.14
C VAL A 474 4.06 33.20 -0.24
N GLY A 475 4.45 34.45 -0.53
CA GLY A 475 5.33 35.23 0.34
C GLY A 475 6.77 34.72 0.40
N THR A 476 7.17 33.86 -0.53
CA THR A 476 8.53 33.31 -0.60
C THR A 476 9.52 34.35 -1.13
N SER A 477 10.72 34.37 -0.53
CA SER A 477 11.85 35.15 -1.03
C SER A 477 12.96 34.25 -1.54
N VAL A 478 13.58 34.65 -2.64
CA VAL A 478 14.74 33.98 -3.23
C VAL A 478 15.90 34.95 -3.28
N THR A 479 17.05 34.56 -2.73
CA THR A 479 18.30 35.33 -2.83
C THR A 479 19.45 34.42 -3.23
N VAL A 480 20.52 35.01 -3.76
CA VAL A 480 21.76 34.29 -4.03
C VAL A 480 22.93 34.99 -3.40
N GLU A 481 23.81 34.16 -2.87
CA GLU A 481 25.05 34.57 -2.25
C GLU A 481 26.22 33.92 -3.00
N PRO A 482 27.17 34.69 -3.55
CA PRO A 482 28.40 34.14 -4.12
C PRO A 482 29.25 33.46 -3.04
N GLU A 483 29.76 32.28 -3.35
CA GLU A 483 30.66 31.51 -2.46
C GLU A 483 32.03 31.31 -3.12
N GLU A 484 33.04 30.90 -2.34
CA GLU A 484 34.42 30.72 -2.85
C GLU A 484 34.50 29.72 -4.01
N ASN A 485 33.70 28.64 -3.96
CA ASN A 485 33.67 27.59 -4.98
C ASN A 485 32.26 27.37 -5.56
N GLY A 486 31.46 28.42 -5.67
CA GLY A 486 30.06 28.26 -6.06
C GLY A 486 29.19 29.48 -5.80
N PHE A 487 27.91 29.21 -5.60
CA PHE A 487 26.95 30.15 -5.03
C PHE A 487 25.89 29.38 -4.25
N ALA A 488 25.33 30.01 -3.23
CA ALA A 488 24.17 29.52 -2.51
C ALA A 488 22.89 30.19 -3.03
N LEU A 489 21.85 29.40 -3.24
CA LEU A 489 20.48 29.86 -3.49
C LEU A 489 19.67 29.68 -2.21
N HIS A 490 19.29 30.79 -1.58
CA HIS A 490 18.48 30.81 -0.36
C HIS A 490 17.01 31.02 -0.73
N ILE A 491 16.15 30.09 -0.30
CA ILE A 491 14.70 30.14 -0.55
C ILE A 491 13.98 30.08 0.81
N THR A 492 13.31 31.16 1.19
CA THR A 492 12.59 31.24 2.45
C THR A 492 11.10 31.03 2.22
N PHE A 493 10.55 29.91 2.71
CA PHE A 493 9.12 29.58 2.60
C PHE A 493 8.31 30.16 3.77
N GLN A 494 6.99 30.18 3.62
CA GLN A 494 6.06 30.58 4.69
C GLN A 494 5.41 29.34 5.30
N ASP A 495 5.05 29.40 6.58
CA ASP A 495 4.33 28.30 7.25
C ASP A 495 2.99 27.97 6.58
N SER A 496 2.39 28.94 5.89
CA SER A 496 1.13 28.78 5.16
C SER A 496 1.28 28.10 3.80
N ASP A 497 2.51 27.94 3.30
CA ASP A 497 2.82 27.33 2.01
C ASP A 497 4.26 26.74 2.05
N PRO A 498 4.47 25.69 2.87
CA PRO A 498 5.79 25.10 3.06
C PRO A 498 6.18 24.26 1.84
N LEU A 499 7.49 24.05 1.67
CA LEU A 499 8.00 23.14 0.65
C LEU A 499 7.71 21.68 1.05
N TRP A 500 7.18 20.92 0.11
CA TRP A 500 6.88 19.49 0.32
C TRP A 500 7.99 18.56 -0.15
N GLY A 501 8.67 18.96 -1.21
CA GLY A 501 9.75 18.19 -1.81
C GLY A 501 10.36 18.97 -2.98
N TYR A 502 11.53 18.55 -3.39
CA TYR A 502 12.27 19.20 -4.46
C TYR A 502 13.17 18.22 -5.23
N PHE A 503 13.52 18.62 -6.45
CA PHE A 503 14.43 17.86 -7.30
C PHE A 503 15.29 18.79 -8.13
N VAL A 504 16.61 18.61 -8.10
CA VAL A 504 17.49 19.27 -9.06
C VAL A 504 17.61 18.36 -10.27
N ASP A 505 17.00 18.78 -11.37
CA ASP A 505 16.92 18.05 -12.62
C ASP A 505 17.95 18.58 -13.62
N TYR A 506 18.82 17.69 -14.09
CA TYR A 506 19.80 17.97 -15.12
C TYR A 506 19.26 17.56 -16.48
N THR A 507 18.98 18.54 -17.34
CA THR A 507 18.33 18.26 -18.62
C THR A 507 19.29 17.56 -19.59
N PRO A 508 18.78 16.75 -20.54
CA PRO A 508 19.61 16.09 -21.56
C PRO A 508 20.48 17.05 -22.39
N GLU A 509 20.05 18.31 -22.53
CA GLU A 509 20.78 19.38 -23.21
C GLU A 509 21.90 20.00 -22.35
N GLY A 510 22.07 19.53 -21.12
CA GLY A 510 23.05 20.03 -20.16
C GLY A 510 22.61 21.29 -19.41
N GLY A 511 21.30 21.47 -19.20
CA GLY A 511 20.74 22.52 -18.36
C GLY A 511 20.52 22.07 -16.91
N THR A 512 20.24 23.03 -16.03
CA THR A 512 19.85 22.77 -14.63
C THR A 512 18.52 23.46 -14.33
N ARG A 513 17.56 22.70 -13.76
CA ARG A 513 16.32 23.25 -13.21
C ARG A 513 16.04 22.64 -11.82
N ILE A 514 15.37 23.39 -10.96
CA ILE A 514 14.94 22.94 -9.64
C ILE A 514 13.42 22.82 -9.66
N ALA A 515 12.89 21.62 -9.49
CA ALA A 515 11.49 21.38 -9.23
C ALA A 515 11.22 21.60 -7.73
N LEU A 516 10.18 22.35 -7.39
CA LEU A 516 9.76 22.68 -6.04
C LEU A 516 8.27 22.37 -5.92
N LYS A 517 7.91 21.50 -4.97
CA LYS A 517 6.54 21.03 -4.79
C LYS A 517 5.85 21.75 -3.66
N HIS A 518 4.64 22.25 -3.94
CA HIS A 518 3.72 22.67 -2.90
C HIS A 518 3.29 21.46 -2.06
N GLN A 519 2.95 21.72 -0.80
CA GLN A 519 2.31 20.72 0.03
C GLN A 519 0.96 20.32 -0.57
N PRO A 520 0.69 19.01 -0.73
CA PRO A 520 -0.63 18.58 -1.15
C PRO A 520 -1.62 18.99 -0.05
N ALA A 521 -2.68 19.70 -0.42
CA ALA A 521 -3.67 20.17 0.53
C ALA A 521 -4.87 19.21 0.55
N ILE A 522 -5.40 18.93 1.75
CA ILE A 522 -6.75 18.37 1.84
C ILE A 522 -7.68 19.40 1.22
N ARG A 523 -8.35 19.03 0.13
CA ARG A 523 -9.43 19.86 -0.39
C ARG A 523 -10.54 19.81 0.65
N THR A 524 -10.64 20.89 1.45
CA THR A 524 -11.74 21.05 2.42
C THR A 524 -13.00 20.50 1.82
N VAL A 525 -13.68 19.63 2.58
CA VAL A 525 -14.88 18.89 2.19
C VAL A 525 -15.99 19.88 1.83
N SER A 526 -15.89 20.49 0.65
CA SER A 526 -17.06 20.82 -0.12
C SER A 526 -17.64 19.48 -0.54
N THR A 527 -18.96 19.40 -0.66
CA THR A 527 -19.72 18.14 -0.81
C THR A 527 -19.41 17.33 -2.07
N ALA A 528 -18.29 17.55 -2.77
CA ALA A 528 -17.92 16.98 -4.06
C ALA A 528 -16.47 16.45 -4.19
N SER A 529 -15.58 16.59 -3.19
CA SER A 529 -14.18 16.09 -3.28
C SER A 529 -13.85 15.06 -2.20
N LEU A 530 -13.20 13.96 -2.60
CA LEU A 530 -12.67 12.94 -1.69
C LEU A 530 -11.42 13.47 -0.93
N PRO A 531 -11.07 12.93 0.24
CA PRO A 531 -10.00 13.49 1.10
C PRO A 531 -8.62 13.60 0.43
N LEU A 532 -8.29 12.68 -0.46
CA LEU A 532 -7.03 12.63 -1.22
C LEU A 532 -7.21 13.02 -2.70
N ASP A 533 -8.30 13.71 -3.06
CA ASP A 533 -8.51 14.21 -4.43
C ASP A 533 -7.35 15.11 -4.87
N GLY A 534 -6.69 14.72 -5.97
CA GLY A 534 -5.52 15.42 -6.51
C GLY A 534 -4.18 15.04 -5.87
N VAL A 535 -4.16 14.13 -4.89
CA VAL A 535 -2.94 13.58 -4.30
C VAL A 535 -2.43 12.42 -5.15
N THR A 536 -1.12 12.39 -5.42
CA THR A 536 -0.46 11.33 -6.18
C THR A 536 0.43 10.48 -5.27
N VAL A 537 0.28 9.16 -5.34
CA VAL A 537 1.09 8.21 -4.55
C VAL A 537 1.77 7.21 -5.49
N LEU A 538 3.07 7.01 -5.31
CA LEU A 538 3.81 5.92 -5.94
C LEU A 538 4.11 4.85 -4.89
N LEU A 539 3.52 3.67 -5.09
CA LEU A 539 3.84 2.49 -4.29
C LEU A 539 4.93 1.69 -4.98
N ASP A 540 5.93 1.26 -4.21
CA ASP A 540 7.02 0.42 -4.71
C ASP A 540 7.00 -0.93 -3.99
N PRO A 541 6.30 -1.95 -4.54
CA PRO A 541 6.35 -3.29 -3.96
C PRO A 541 7.77 -3.84 -4.13
N GLY A 542 8.48 -4.06 -3.03
CA GLY A 542 9.86 -4.53 -3.03
C GLY A 542 10.03 -5.86 -3.77
N HIS A 543 11.22 -6.11 -4.33
CA HIS A 543 11.57 -7.37 -5.02
C HIS A 543 10.72 -7.64 -6.29
N GLY A 544 10.55 -8.89 -6.69
CA GLY A 544 9.76 -9.37 -7.83
C GLY A 544 10.58 -10.21 -8.82
N GLY A 545 9.92 -11.13 -9.53
CA GLY A 545 10.55 -12.02 -10.50
C GLY A 545 11.63 -12.91 -9.87
N ASP A 546 12.84 -12.85 -10.41
CA ASP A 546 13.98 -13.66 -9.92
C ASP A 546 14.48 -13.22 -8.51
N ASP A 547 14.10 -12.02 -8.05
CA ASP A 547 14.33 -11.58 -6.69
C ASP A 547 13.07 -11.85 -5.87
N MET A 548 13.09 -12.94 -5.11
CA MET A 548 11.93 -13.35 -4.30
C MET A 548 11.82 -12.58 -2.97
N GLY A 549 12.86 -11.80 -2.62
CA GLY A 549 13.03 -11.18 -1.31
C GLY A 549 13.44 -12.18 -0.23
N ALA A 550 13.16 -11.84 1.02
CA ALA A 550 13.35 -12.74 2.14
C ALA A 550 12.48 -14.00 1.95
N PRO A 551 13.07 -15.20 2.00
CA PRO A 551 12.28 -16.40 1.92
C PRO A 551 11.35 -16.44 3.13
N GLY A 552 10.05 -16.61 2.87
CA GLY A 552 9.10 -16.99 3.90
C GLY A 552 9.36 -18.42 4.38
N SER A 553 8.30 -19.12 4.79
CA SER A 553 8.34 -20.58 4.94
C SER A 553 8.81 -21.23 3.60
N PRO A 554 9.96 -21.93 3.52
CA PRO A 554 10.61 -22.31 2.25
C PRO A 554 9.94 -23.39 1.38
N VAL A 555 8.62 -23.61 1.48
CA VAL A 555 7.94 -24.61 0.64
C VAL A 555 7.33 -23.96 -0.60
N GLU A 556 7.29 -24.71 -1.71
CA GLU A 556 6.78 -24.30 -3.03
C GLU A 556 5.34 -23.73 -3.04
N ASP A 557 4.56 -23.90 -1.96
CA ASP A 557 3.16 -23.45 -1.85
C ASP A 557 2.98 -22.16 -1.01
N PHE A 558 4.06 -21.49 -0.62
CA PHE A 558 4.01 -20.36 0.32
C PHE A 558 4.41 -19.03 -0.34
N PRO A 559 3.64 -17.95 -0.12
CA PRO A 559 3.96 -16.66 -0.71
C PRO A 559 5.29 -16.15 -0.16
N GLN A 560 6.18 -15.75 -1.07
CA GLN A 560 7.44 -15.11 -0.74
C GLN A 560 7.23 -13.63 -0.38
N GLU A 561 8.26 -12.98 0.15
CA GLU A 561 8.19 -11.54 0.47
C GLU A 561 7.72 -10.72 -0.74
N SER A 562 8.25 -10.97 -1.93
CA SER A 562 7.83 -10.30 -3.17
C SER A 562 6.33 -10.40 -3.48
N GLU A 563 5.69 -11.55 -3.22
CA GLU A 563 4.26 -11.77 -3.44
C GLU A 563 3.41 -11.09 -2.35
N LEU A 564 3.86 -11.12 -1.10
CA LEU A 564 3.22 -10.40 0.01
C LEU A 564 3.31 -8.89 -0.17
N ASN A 565 4.48 -8.38 -0.56
CA ASN A 565 4.72 -6.96 -0.85
C ASN A 565 3.78 -6.48 -1.97
N LEU A 566 3.66 -7.26 -3.05
CA LEU A 566 2.73 -6.95 -4.15
C LEU A 566 1.28 -6.93 -3.67
N SER A 567 0.88 -7.93 -2.89
CA SER A 567 -0.49 -8.07 -2.41
C SER A 567 -0.90 -6.96 -1.45
N ALA A 568 -0.04 -6.61 -0.49
CA ALA A 568 -0.25 -5.49 0.42
C ALA A 568 -0.29 -4.16 -0.34
N ALA A 569 0.56 -3.99 -1.35
CA ALA A 569 0.56 -2.79 -2.18
C ALA A 569 -0.68 -2.67 -3.08
N LEU A 570 -1.21 -3.78 -3.62
CA LEU A 570 -2.48 -3.78 -4.35
C LEU A 570 -3.66 -3.42 -3.43
N ALA A 571 -3.67 -3.94 -2.20
CA ALA A 571 -4.64 -3.55 -1.18
C ALA A 571 -4.50 -2.06 -0.83
N ALA A 572 -3.28 -1.57 -0.62
CA ALA A 572 -3.01 -0.16 -0.35
C ALA A 572 -3.46 0.76 -1.50
N LYS A 573 -3.14 0.39 -2.74
CA LYS A 573 -3.58 1.10 -3.95
C LYS A 573 -5.08 1.24 -3.98
N TYR A 574 -5.79 0.13 -3.79
CA TYR A 574 -7.24 0.12 -3.77
C TYR A 574 -7.83 1.04 -2.70
N ARG A 575 -7.25 1.03 -1.49
CA ARG A 575 -7.68 1.88 -0.37
C ARG A 575 -7.39 3.36 -0.63
N LEU A 576 -6.22 3.68 -1.16
CA LEU A 576 -5.84 5.05 -1.50
C LEU A 576 -6.73 5.63 -2.62
N GLU A 577 -7.09 4.82 -3.63
CA GLU A 577 -7.99 5.23 -4.71
C GLU A 577 -9.43 5.49 -4.21
N GLN A 578 -9.91 4.70 -3.24
CA GLN A 578 -11.19 4.99 -2.57
C GLN A 578 -11.20 6.34 -1.86
N LEU A 579 -10.05 6.77 -1.34
CA LEU A 579 -9.87 8.09 -0.74
C LEU A 579 -9.64 9.20 -1.79
N GLY A 580 -9.59 8.87 -3.08
CA GLY A 580 -9.45 9.82 -4.19
C GLY A 580 -8.04 10.04 -4.70
N ALA A 581 -7.03 9.36 -4.14
CA ALA A 581 -5.65 9.49 -4.61
C ALA A 581 -5.46 8.87 -5.99
N THR A 582 -4.60 9.48 -6.81
CA THR A 582 -4.07 8.85 -8.02
C THR A 582 -2.89 7.98 -7.63
N VAL A 583 -3.03 6.66 -7.74
CA VAL A 583 -1.99 5.71 -7.31
C VAL A 583 -1.33 5.02 -8.49
N THR A 584 -0.01 5.11 -8.53
CA THR A 584 0.86 4.39 -9.45
C THR A 584 1.70 3.36 -8.69
N MET A 585 2.19 2.34 -9.39
CA MET A 585 3.03 1.30 -8.80
C MET A 585 4.27 1.09 -9.66
N THR A 586 5.43 0.82 -9.05
CA THR A 586 6.63 0.42 -9.81
C THR A 586 6.43 -0.92 -10.51
N ARG A 587 5.64 -1.81 -9.90
CA ARG A 587 5.13 -3.05 -10.49
C ARG A 587 3.74 -3.37 -9.95
N ASP A 588 2.88 -3.92 -10.79
CA ASP A 588 1.55 -4.43 -10.46
C ASP A 588 1.42 -5.94 -10.72
N THR A 589 2.52 -6.57 -11.11
CA THR A 589 2.68 -7.99 -11.40
C THR A 589 4.00 -8.50 -10.83
N ASP A 590 4.23 -9.81 -10.89
CA ASP A 590 5.48 -10.41 -10.46
C ASP A 590 6.59 -10.19 -11.51
N VAL A 591 7.24 -9.04 -11.43
CA VAL A 591 8.33 -8.62 -12.32
C VAL A 591 9.43 -7.93 -11.52
N PHE A 592 10.68 -8.20 -11.91
CA PHE A 592 11.86 -7.58 -11.30
C PHE A 592 12.16 -6.21 -11.93
N TYR A 593 12.31 -5.19 -11.08
CA TYR A 593 12.97 -3.93 -11.42
C TYR A 593 14.17 -3.69 -10.51
N THR A 594 15.27 -3.22 -11.09
CA THR A 594 16.44 -2.77 -10.35
C THR A 594 16.12 -1.55 -9.50
N LEU A 595 16.93 -1.31 -8.47
CA LEU A 595 16.80 -0.12 -7.62
C LEU A 595 16.91 1.19 -8.42
N ALA A 596 17.74 1.21 -9.48
CA ALA A 596 17.89 2.36 -10.37
C ALA A 596 16.60 2.63 -11.17
N GLU A 597 16.01 1.61 -11.80
CA GLU A 597 14.76 1.74 -12.56
C GLU A 597 13.60 2.24 -11.69
N ARG A 598 13.49 1.75 -10.44
CA ARG A 598 12.49 2.23 -9.48
C ARG A 598 12.65 3.73 -9.18
N MET A 599 13.88 4.18 -9.02
CA MET A 599 14.19 5.61 -8.80
C MET A 599 13.96 6.46 -10.05
N GLU A 600 14.21 5.93 -11.24
CA GLU A 600 13.86 6.61 -12.50
C GLU A 600 12.35 6.80 -12.62
N MET A 601 11.54 5.80 -12.24
CA MET A 601 10.08 5.94 -12.17
C MET A 601 9.67 7.05 -11.19
N LEU A 602 10.20 7.05 -9.97
CA LEU A 602 9.96 8.11 -8.98
C LEU A 602 10.33 9.50 -9.54
N ASN A 603 11.52 9.62 -10.11
CA ASN A 603 12.03 10.88 -10.67
C ASN A 603 11.19 11.38 -11.84
N SER A 604 10.68 10.48 -12.68
CA SER A 604 9.82 10.84 -13.81
C SER A 604 8.42 11.28 -13.38
N GLN A 605 7.82 10.58 -12.41
CA GLN A 605 6.43 10.79 -12.00
C GLN A 605 6.25 11.91 -10.98
N LYS A 606 7.28 12.16 -10.15
CA LYS A 606 7.28 13.18 -9.07
C LYS A 606 6.02 13.12 -8.20
N PRO A 607 5.68 11.96 -7.60
CA PRO A 607 4.48 11.78 -6.80
C PRO A 607 4.52 12.63 -5.51
N ASP A 608 3.39 12.82 -4.84
CA ASP A 608 3.31 13.50 -3.53
C ASP A 608 3.78 12.59 -2.39
N PHE A 609 3.68 11.28 -2.55
CA PHE A 609 4.20 10.30 -1.60
C PHE A 609 4.89 9.15 -2.34
N PHE A 610 6.00 8.67 -1.77
CA PHE A 610 6.65 7.44 -2.22
C PHE A 610 6.79 6.46 -1.05
N ILE A 611 6.26 5.25 -1.23
CA ILE A 611 6.27 4.21 -0.20
C ILE A 611 6.77 2.90 -0.80
N ALA A 612 8.00 2.52 -0.46
CA ALA A 612 8.52 1.18 -0.74
C ALA A 612 7.99 0.20 0.30
N ILE A 613 7.28 -0.84 -0.14
CA ILE A 613 6.56 -1.77 0.72
C ILE A 613 7.34 -3.09 0.77
N HIS A 614 7.70 -3.47 1.98
CA HIS A 614 8.49 -4.66 2.32
C HIS A 614 7.89 -5.43 3.49
N HIS A 615 8.33 -6.68 3.62
CA HIS A 615 8.20 -7.43 4.86
C HIS A 615 9.58 -7.92 5.29
N ASN A 616 9.90 -7.70 6.55
CA ASN A 616 11.24 -7.86 7.05
C ASN A 616 11.59 -9.34 7.31
N SER A 617 12.84 -9.60 7.63
CA SER A 617 13.30 -10.89 8.13
C SER A 617 14.43 -10.72 9.14
N ALA A 618 14.67 -11.78 9.91
CA ALA A 618 15.82 -11.87 10.80
C ALA A 618 16.58 -13.19 10.58
N ALA A 619 17.85 -13.20 10.99
CA ALA A 619 18.72 -14.34 10.80
C ALA A 619 18.23 -15.57 11.58
N LEU A 620 18.29 -16.75 10.94
CA LEU A 620 17.81 -18.02 11.52
C LEU A 620 18.62 -18.51 12.75
N ASN A 621 19.60 -17.75 13.23
CA ASN A 621 20.40 -18.08 14.42
C ASN A 621 19.93 -17.36 15.69
N SER A 622 18.67 -16.93 15.72
CA SER A 622 17.97 -16.36 16.87
C SER A 622 16.59 -16.99 17.03
N ASP A 623 15.97 -16.81 18.20
CA ASP A 623 14.57 -17.19 18.43
C ASP A 623 13.62 -16.22 17.70
N LEU A 624 13.16 -16.62 16.52
CA LEU A 624 12.31 -15.80 15.67
C LEU A 624 10.88 -15.68 16.17
N ASN A 625 10.46 -16.46 17.18
CA ASN A 625 9.19 -16.21 17.87
C ASN A 625 9.23 -14.87 18.65
N GLN A 626 10.43 -14.37 18.98
CA GLN A 626 10.63 -13.14 19.75
C GLN A 626 11.05 -11.95 18.88
N VAL A 627 11.23 -12.15 17.57
CA VAL A 627 11.61 -11.10 16.63
C VAL A 627 10.45 -10.82 15.70
N GLY A 628 9.85 -9.65 15.81
CA GLY A 628 8.68 -9.23 15.05
C GLY A 628 8.44 -7.74 15.17
N GLY A 629 7.41 -7.25 14.49
CA GLY A 629 6.94 -5.87 14.50
C GLY A 629 7.00 -5.19 13.15
N THR A 630 6.49 -3.96 13.09
CA THR A 630 6.58 -3.08 11.92
C THR A 630 7.57 -1.96 12.16
N GLU A 631 8.27 -1.53 11.12
CA GLU A 631 9.17 -0.38 11.13
C GLU A 631 9.15 0.38 9.82
N ALA A 632 9.50 1.66 9.85
CA ALA A 632 9.56 2.48 8.66
C ALA A 632 10.86 3.27 8.60
N TYR A 633 11.50 3.30 7.45
CA TYR A 633 12.80 3.91 7.25
C TYR A 633 12.71 5.17 6.40
N TRP A 634 13.43 6.20 6.82
CA TRP A 634 13.57 7.47 6.13
C TRP A 634 15.04 7.86 6.07
N PHE A 635 15.41 8.63 5.05
CA PHE A 635 16.75 9.20 4.93
C PHE A 635 16.71 10.71 5.09
N TYR A 636 15.90 11.40 4.29
CA TYR A 636 15.69 12.83 4.41
C TYR A 636 14.58 13.15 5.42
N THR A 637 14.73 14.27 6.13
CA THR A 637 13.93 14.60 7.32
C THR A 637 12.43 14.70 7.01
N GLU A 638 12.11 15.13 5.79
CA GLU A 638 10.80 15.26 5.18
C GLU A 638 10.04 13.91 5.14
N GLY A 639 10.76 12.78 5.07
CA GLY A 639 10.18 11.43 5.12
C GLY A 639 9.80 10.95 6.54
N LYS A 640 10.35 11.58 7.59
CA LYS A 640 10.15 11.13 8.97
C LYS A 640 8.68 11.18 9.45
N PRO A 641 7.89 12.25 9.18
CA PRO A 641 6.47 12.28 9.55
C PRO A 641 5.70 11.12 8.93
N LEU A 642 5.86 10.88 7.62
CA LEU A 642 5.23 9.76 6.93
C LEU A 642 5.67 8.40 7.51
N ALA A 643 6.96 8.22 7.78
CA ALA A 643 7.47 6.98 8.40
C ALA A 643 6.84 6.73 9.78
N THR A 644 6.65 7.80 10.56
CA THR A 644 6.01 7.73 11.88
C THR A 644 4.54 7.33 11.75
N ALA A 645 3.81 7.95 10.82
CA ALA A 645 2.40 7.64 10.57
C ALA A 645 2.23 6.20 10.08
N LEU A 646 3.10 5.73 9.17
CA LEU A 646 3.04 4.38 8.62
C LEU A 646 3.28 3.31 9.69
N SER A 647 4.37 3.40 10.48
CA SER A 647 4.66 2.36 11.49
C SER A 647 3.58 2.32 12.58
N ALA A 648 3.08 3.50 13.01
CA ALA A 648 2.02 3.60 14.00
C ALA A 648 0.70 3.00 13.48
N ASN A 649 0.27 3.34 12.27
CA ASN A 649 -0.98 2.83 11.70
C ASN A 649 -0.92 1.33 11.42
N VAL A 650 0.21 0.81 10.92
CA VAL A 650 0.38 -0.63 10.69
C VAL A 650 0.37 -1.37 12.02
N SER A 651 1.08 -0.88 13.04
CA SER A 651 1.06 -1.48 14.37
C SER A 651 -0.34 -1.50 14.97
N LEU A 652 -1.05 -0.36 14.90
CA LEU A 652 -2.40 -0.23 15.42
C LEU A 652 -3.39 -1.20 14.77
N THR A 653 -3.24 -1.39 13.46
CA THR A 653 -4.17 -2.17 12.63
C THR A 653 -3.85 -3.66 12.67
N THR A 654 -2.58 -4.04 12.71
CA THR A 654 -2.15 -5.45 12.66
C THR A 654 -1.86 -6.05 14.04
N GLU A 655 -1.88 -5.22 15.09
CA GLU A 655 -1.49 -5.56 16.47
C GLU A 655 -0.01 -5.98 16.62
N ARG A 656 0.80 -5.81 15.57
CA ARG A 656 2.24 -6.03 15.60
C ARG A 656 2.93 -4.94 16.42
N ASN A 657 4.08 -5.28 17.00
CA ASN A 657 4.88 -4.31 17.77
C ASN A 657 5.32 -3.12 16.90
N ASP A 658 5.04 -1.89 17.33
CA ASP A 658 5.59 -0.69 16.69
C ASP A 658 7.08 -0.55 17.06
N ARG A 659 7.96 -0.65 16.06
CA ARG A 659 9.40 -0.44 16.20
C ARG A 659 9.82 0.95 15.74
N GLY A 660 8.85 1.77 15.32
CA GLY A 660 8.97 3.19 15.05
C GLY A 660 9.70 3.54 13.75
N PRO A 661 9.81 4.85 13.48
CA PRO A 661 10.58 5.37 12.37
C PRO A 661 12.09 5.26 12.64
N LYS A 662 12.86 4.87 11.62
CA LYS A 662 14.31 4.66 11.69
C LYS A 662 15.03 5.45 10.60
N TYR A 663 16.11 6.12 10.98
CA TYR A 663 17.02 6.71 10.00
C TYR A 663 17.85 5.61 9.33
N SER A 664 17.76 5.49 8.01
CA SER A 664 18.60 4.60 7.20
C SER A 664 18.63 5.05 5.74
N ALA A 665 19.81 5.00 5.14
CA ALA A 665 20.07 5.41 3.76
C ALA A 665 19.83 4.27 2.74
N PHE A 666 18.68 3.60 2.83
CA PHE A 666 18.26 2.64 1.80
C PHE A 666 18.17 3.33 0.43
N TYR A 667 18.49 2.61 -0.64
CA TYR A 667 18.57 3.23 -1.97
C TYR A 667 17.27 3.95 -2.38
N VAL A 668 16.12 3.38 -2.06
CA VAL A 668 14.79 3.91 -2.38
C VAL A 668 14.34 5.06 -1.47
N THR A 669 14.93 5.22 -0.27
CA THR A 669 14.61 6.35 0.63
C THR A 669 15.42 7.60 0.32
N ARG A 670 16.39 7.51 -0.60
CA ARG A 670 17.37 8.55 -0.92
C ARG A 670 16.87 9.59 -1.94
N SER A 671 15.56 9.83 -1.97
CA SER A 671 14.89 10.83 -2.80
C SER A 671 14.41 12.03 -1.96
N ASN A 672 14.52 13.23 -2.53
CA ASN A 672 13.99 14.47 -1.95
C ASN A 672 12.73 14.99 -2.65
N ILE A 673 12.26 14.29 -3.67
CA ILE A 673 11.15 14.75 -4.53
C ILE A 673 9.85 14.86 -3.74
N CYS A 674 9.69 13.99 -2.75
CA CYS A 674 8.57 13.91 -1.83
C CYS A 674 9.02 13.17 -0.56
N PRO A 675 8.18 13.09 0.48
CA PRO A 675 8.37 12.11 1.55
C PRO A 675 8.54 10.70 0.97
N ALA A 676 9.73 10.13 1.14
CA ALA A 676 10.13 8.82 0.61
C ALA A 676 10.47 7.88 1.76
N VAL A 677 9.71 6.79 1.89
CA VAL A 677 9.80 5.87 3.02
C VAL A 677 9.89 4.43 2.53
N LEU A 678 10.70 3.61 3.21
CA LEU A 678 10.63 2.15 3.11
C LEU A 678 9.90 1.61 4.34
N LEU A 679 8.79 0.93 4.14
CA LEU A 679 7.93 0.37 5.17
C LEU A 679 8.12 -1.15 5.25
N GLU A 680 8.47 -1.62 6.44
CA GLU A 680 8.47 -3.04 6.81
C GLU A 680 7.17 -3.35 7.56
N LEU A 681 6.26 -4.09 6.92
CA LEU A 681 4.91 -4.37 7.44
C LEU A 681 4.88 -5.38 8.58
N GLY A 682 5.85 -6.30 8.63
CA GLY A 682 5.98 -7.39 9.59
C GLY A 682 7.16 -8.28 9.22
N PHE A 683 7.47 -9.31 10.03
CA PHE A 683 8.59 -10.23 9.78
C PHE A 683 8.13 -11.54 9.16
N VAL A 684 8.47 -11.82 7.90
CA VAL A 684 8.15 -13.12 7.25
C VAL A 684 8.92 -14.30 7.85
N SER A 685 9.99 -14.01 8.60
CA SER A 685 10.74 -15.02 9.34
C SER A 685 10.10 -15.38 10.68
N ASN A 686 9.14 -14.59 11.18
CA ASN A 686 8.39 -14.90 12.39
C ASN A 686 7.16 -15.74 12.01
N PRO A 687 6.99 -16.98 12.52
CA PRO A 687 5.89 -17.85 12.10
C PRO A 687 4.50 -17.27 12.33
N ALA A 688 4.29 -16.54 13.43
CA ALA A 688 2.99 -15.94 13.75
C ALA A 688 2.69 -14.73 12.85
N GLU A 689 3.68 -13.84 12.66
CA GLU A 689 3.51 -12.68 11.78
C GLU A 689 3.38 -13.11 10.33
N TYR A 690 4.23 -14.00 9.83
CA TYR A 690 4.15 -14.54 8.49
C TYR A 690 2.74 -15.07 8.17
N GLU A 691 2.16 -15.85 9.08
CA GLU A 691 0.80 -16.34 8.91
C GLU A 691 -0.21 -15.19 8.76
N SER A 692 -0.13 -14.18 9.64
CA SER A 692 -1.00 -13.00 9.58
C SER A 692 -0.81 -12.21 8.28
N CYS A 693 0.43 -11.94 7.85
CA CYS A 693 0.79 -11.16 6.66
C CYS A 693 0.25 -11.82 5.39
N ALA A 694 0.12 -13.14 5.40
CA ALA A 694 -0.27 -13.92 4.25
C ALA A 694 -1.77 -14.27 4.25
N THR A 695 -2.53 -13.78 5.23
CA THR A 695 -4.00 -13.88 5.23
C THR A 695 -4.65 -12.72 4.48
N LEU A 696 -5.83 -12.98 3.92
CA LEU A 696 -6.65 -11.95 3.29
C LEU A 696 -6.95 -10.78 4.26
N GLN A 697 -7.28 -11.09 5.52
CA GLN A 697 -7.51 -10.06 6.54
C GLN A 697 -6.26 -9.22 6.80
N GLY A 698 -5.09 -9.84 6.95
CA GLY A 698 -3.82 -9.14 7.21
C GLY A 698 -3.39 -8.23 6.06
N LEU A 699 -3.44 -8.72 4.82
CA LEU A 699 -3.11 -7.93 3.63
C LEU A 699 -3.99 -6.69 3.49
N TRP A 700 -5.29 -6.82 3.77
CA TRP A 700 -6.20 -5.69 3.76
C TRP A 700 -6.02 -4.74 4.95
N ALA A 701 -5.65 -5.28 6.11
CA ALA A 701 -5.29 -4.49 7.28
C ALA A 701 -4.06 -3.61 6.97
N GLU A 702 -3.01 -4.19 6.38
CA GLU A 702 -1.80 -3.50 5.96
C GLU A 702 -2.08 -2.43 4.91
N GLY A 703 -2.82 -2.78 3.85
CA GLY A 703 -3.18 -1.83 2.81
C GLY A 703 -4.00 -0.64 3.33
N GLY A 704 -4.95 -0.92 4.22
CA GLY A 704 -5.76 0.12 4.86
C GLY A 704 -4.95 1.00 5.83
N ALA A 705 -4.00 0.43 6.56
CA ALA A 705 -3.08 1.18 7.41
C ALA A 705 -2.18 2.13 6.62
N ILE A 706 -1.69 1.70 5.44
CA ILE A 706 -0.94 2.57 4.53
C ILE A 706 -1.79 3.76 4.08
N ALA A 707 -3.03 3.50 3.68
CA ALA A 707 -3.94 4.56 3.23
C ALA A 707 -4.27 5.56 4.36
N GLN A 708 -4.50 5.07 5.58
CA GLN A 708 -4.71 5.93 6.75
C GLN A 708 -3.48 6.78 7.05
N ALA A 709 -2.28 6.19 6.99
CA ALA A 709 -1.05 6.93 7.23
C ALA A 709 -0.80 8.04 6.19
N VAL A 710 -1.16 7.82 4.93
CA VAL A 710 -1.10 8.88 3.90
C VAL A 710 -2.08 10.00 4.25
N LEU A 711 -3.31 9.65 4.61
CA LEU A 711 -4.33 10.63 5.03
C LEU A 711 -3.90 11.42 6.27
N ASP A 712 -3.37 10.76 7.30
CA ASP A 712 -2.86 11.40 8.53
C ASP A 712 -1.63 12.28 8.28
N SER A 713 -0.92 12.05 7.17
CA SER A 713 0.26 12.84 6.77
C SER A 713 -0.10 14.06 5.94
N MET A 714 -1.37 14.25 5.58
CA MET A 714 -1.85 15.45 4.90
C MET A 714 -1.97 16.61 5.91
N PRO A 715 -1.62 17.85 5.52
CA PRO A 715 -1.87 19.03 6.35
C PRO A 715 -3.37 19.33 6.47
N ASP A 716 -3.76 19.84 7.63
CA ASP A 716 -5.12 20.34 7.93
C ASP A 716 -5.58 21.53 7.05
#